data_AF-A0A9E0P525-F1
#
_entry.id   AF-A0A9E0P525-F1
#
_cell.length_a   1.000
_cell.length_b   1.000
_cell.length_c   1.000
_cell.angle_alpha   90.00
_cell.angle_beta   90.00
_cell.angle_gamma   90.00
#
_symmetry.space_group_name_H-M   'P 1'
#
loop_
_entity.id
_entity.type
_entity.pdbx_description
1 polymer ?
#
loop_
_entity_poly.entity_id
_entity_poly.type
_entity_poly.pdbx_seq_one_letter_code
_entity_poly.pdbx_strand_id
1 'polypeptide(L)'
;MDDTVLKVALAGLLHDIGKFAQEGMSVDSEFINNHRQLYQPYYNGQFTHEHVLYTAAFIDNIEKLLPRELNKANWGLKDPFINLAAGHHKPQTEMQWMIATADRLSSGYDRANFEQYNQAVAPKDYRQTRLLPLFEGLLRDGGGKYHYPLQELNPRSVFPRQNTEKSKITDAQARDEYKSLFDGFVESLEKILHRDENITLWFEHLESLLLIYTSMIPAARAGRIVPDVSLYDHARSVAALSAALYLYHRDAGSMNVEAIRDPAGQKFCLIGGDFYGIQNFIFSDSGEAGKHRSKILRGRSFAVSLLCELAADMICRKIGLPSTSILLNAAGKFTIIAPNTPAVKDAVADVQNKINDWLIARTIGENAFGISMLEATPADFESGRFHLLYERLSDQMGENKYKKFDPDKYAGVVAGYLDTFDNELNPRICPYCGKRPSSRAAERLKKDQADKSWCSICRDHIFLGENIVKKTRIAVTTVDADIRGEDIKLLEPFFGEYQIAFVDGELHKLAREGHLLKYWDISIAPDGHIARDVTARFINGYVPLYGKEDFYDDRILEGKKTESKKEAMIEEMEEGRPKTFAHIACKAMNPGGEGYTGIQALGILKADVDHLGMLMTCGIKEKDFTISRLATLSRQLNFFFVVYLPHLLKTHPDFRDVYTVFAGGDDLFL
;
A
#
# COMPACT_ATOMS: atom_id res chain seq x y z
N MET A 1 -18.34 -8.46 -1.97
CA MET A 1 -18.61 -7.30 -1.09
C MET A 1 -20.01 -6.79 -1.42
N ASP A 2 -20.75 -6.30 -0.43
CA ASP A 2 -22.07 -5.66 -0.62
C ASP A 2 -21.91 -4.39 -1.47
N ASP A 3 -22.75 -4.24 -2.51
CA ASP A 3 -22.70 -3.12 -3.46
C ASP A 3 -22.80 -1.75 -2.77
N THR A 4 -23.58 -1.65 -1.69
CA THR A 4 -23.75 -0.41 -0.94
C THR A 4 -22.50 -0.06 -0.15
N VAL A 5 -21.77 -1.06 0.37
CA VAL A 5 -20.47 -0.81 1.03
C VAL A 5 -19.50 -0.19 0.03
N LEU A 6 -19.41 -0.77 -1.17
CA LEU A 6 -18.54 -0.26 -2.23
C LEU A 6 -18.95 1.14 -2.66
N LYS A 7 -20.25 1.37 -2.87
CA LYS A 7 -20.80 2.69 -3.21
C LYS A 7 -20.47 3.77 -2.18
N VAL A 8 -20.68 3.47 -0.89
CA VAL A 8 -20.40 4.39 0.21
C VAL A 8 -18.89 4.67 0.33
N ALA A 9 -18.05 3.65 0.19
CA ALA A 9 -16.60 3.81 0.18
C ALA A 9 -16.12 4.68 -0.99
N LEU A 10 -16.64 4.42 -2.20
CA LEU A 10 -16.29 5.14 -3.42
C LEU A 10 -16.78 6.59 -3.37
N ALA A 11 -17.96 6.84 -2.80
CA ALA A 11 -18.46 8.20 -2.58
C ALA A 11 -17.60 8.94 -1.54
N GLY A 12 -17.20 8.26 -0.46
CA GLY A 12 -16.25 8.81 0.51
C GLY A 12 -14.88 9.11 -0.09
N LEU A 13 -14.40 8.28 -1.02
CA LEU A 13 -13.13 8.49 -1.71
C LEU A 13 -13.19 9.67 -2.70
N LEU A 14 -14.36 9.95 -3.29
CA LEU A 14 -14.55 11.01 -4.28
C LEU A 14 -15.25 12.27 -3.74
N HIS A 15 -15.67 12.31 -2.46
CA HIS A 15 -16.48 13.41 -1.92
C HIS A 15 -15.87 14.80 -2.15
N ASP A 16 -14.55 14.85 -2.13
CA ASP A 16 -13.72 16.05 -2.20
C ASP A 16 -12.96 16.18 -3.53
N ILE A 17 -13.23 15.33 -4.52
CA ILE A 17 -12.52 15.34 -5.81
C ILE A 17 -12.68 16.67 -6.56
N GLY A 18 -13.78 17.39 -6.32
CA GLY A 18 -14.01 18.72 -6.84
C GLY A 18 -12.94 19.72 -6.42
N LYS A 19 -12.21 19.49 -5.32
CA LYS A 19 -11.04 20.32 -4.97
C LYS A 19 -9.97 20.22 -6.05
N PHE A 20 -9.75 19.04 -6.60
CA PHE A 20 -8.80 18.81 -7.70
C PHE A 20 -9.40 19.22 -9.05
N ALA A 21 -10.67 18.87 -9.31
CA ALA A 21 -11.31 19.09 -10.60
C ALA A 21 -11.59 20.57 -10.92
N GLN A 22 -11.81 21.41 -9.91
CA GLN A 22 -12.29 22.79 -10.07
C GLN A 22 -11.52 23.64 -11.11
N GLU A 23 -10.20 23.47 -11.22
CA GLU A 23 -9.39 24.23 -12.18
C GLU A 23 -9.08 23.44 -13.47
N GLY A 24 -9.34 22.13 -13.46
CA GLY A 24 -9.09 21.24 -14.60
C GLY A 24 -10.27 21.12 -15.55
N MET A 25 -11.49 21.42 -15.10
CA MET A 25 -12.70 21.33 -15.91
C MET A 25 -13.47 22.64 -16.04
N SER A 26 -14.10 22.82 -17.19
CA SER A 26 -15.11 23.85 -17.40
C SER A 26 -16.49 23.28 -17.05
N VAL A 27 -17.18 23.92 -16.12
CA VAL A 27 -18.54 23.56 -15.73
C VAL A 27 -19.47 24.68 -16.17
N ASP A 28 -20.56 24.31 -16.84
CA ASP A 28 -21.53 25.28 -17.32
C ASP A 28 -22.21 26.03 -16.15
N SER A 29 -22.52 27.31 -16.39
CA SER A 29 -23.13 28.16 -15.36
C SER A 29 -24.55 27.69 -15.01
N GLU A 30 -25.29 27.11 -15.95
CA GLU A 30 -26.61 26.53 -15.70
C GLU A 30 -26.48 25.31 -14.77
N PHE A 31 -25.53 24.41 -15.03
CA PHE A 31 -25.26 23.27 -14.14
C PHE A 31 -24.96 23.74 -12.71
N ILE A 32 -24.06 24.71 -12.56
CA ILE A 32 -23.71 25.28 -11.26
C ILE A 32 -24.97 25.81 -10.56
N ASN A 33 -25.74 26.67 -11.24
CA ASN A 33 -26.92 27.32 -10.65
C ASN A 33 -28.01 26.33 -10.26
N ASN A 34 -28.23 25.28 -11.06
CA ASN A 34 -29.22 24.24 -10.79
C ASN A 34 -28.86 23.38 -9.57
N HIS A 35 -27.56 23.23 -9.28
CA HIS A 35 -27.09 22.34 -8.20
C HIS A 35 -26.67 23.07 -6.91
N ARG A 36 -26.49 24.40 -6.90
CA ARG A 36 -26.09 25.17 -5.70
C ARG A 36 -27.00 24.87 -4.51
N GLN A 37 -28.32 24.93 -4.70
CA GLN A 37 -29.27 24.70 -3.61
C GLN A 37 -29.29 23.26 -3.12
N LEU A 38 -28.87 22.30 -3.94
CA LEU A 38 -28.86 20.89 -3.57
C LEU A 38 -27.67 20.58 -2.65
N TYR A 39 -26.47 21.03 -3.01
CA TYR A 39 -25.24 20.61 -2.34
C TYR A 39 -24.60 21.66 -1.43
N GLN A 40 -24.83 22.95 -1.68
CA GLN A 40 -24.14 24.01 -0.93
C GLN A 40 -25.00 24.52 0.24
N PRO A 41 -24.40 24.66 1.44
CA PRO A 41 -24.97 25.51 2.48
C PRO A 41 -25.10 26.96 2.02
N TYR A 42 -26.10 27.67 2.54
CA TYR A 42 -26.31 29.09 2.30
C TYR A 42 -26.16 29.87 3.61
N TYR A 43 -25.19 30.78 3.67
CA TYR A 43 -24.84 31.53 4.88
C TYR A 43 -24.46 32.98 4.54
N ASN A 44 -24.90 33.94 5.36
CA ASN A 44 -24.63 35.37 5.18
C ASN A 44 -24.85 35.90 3.75
N GLY A 45 -25.92 35.42 3.09
CA GLY A 45 -26.28 35.85 1.74
C GLY A 45 -25.53 35.16 0.60
N GLN A 46 -24.65 34.19 0.88
CA GLN A 46 -23.82 33.52 -0.13
C GLN A 46 -23.78 31.99 0.06
N PHE A 47 -23.56 31.26 -1.03
CA PHE A 47 -23.30 29.82 -0.99
C PHE A 47 -21.83 29.55 -0.67
N THR A 48 -21.56 28.53 0.15
CA THR A 48 -20.19 28.12 0.53
C THR A 48 -19.80 26.75 -0.07
N HIS A 49 -18.54 26.34 0.07
CA HIS A 49 -18.05 25.01 -0.36
C HIS A 49 -18.24 24.71 -1.85
N GLU A 50 -17.78 25.59 -2.74
CA GLU A 50 -17.99 25.44 -4.19
C GLU A 50 -17.48 24.12 -4.79
N HIS A 51 -16.46 23.52 -4.17
CA HIS A 51 -15.88 22.25 -4.63
C HIS A 51 -16.92 21.11 -4.74
N VAL A 52 -18.00 21.09 -3.94
CA VAL A 52 -19.01 20.02 -4.08
C VAL A 52 -19.75 20.04 -5.40
N LEU A 53 -19.88 21.22 -6.02
CA LEU A 53 -20.45 21.35 -7.36
C LEU A 53 -19.52 20.75 -8.41
N TYR A 54 -18.22 20.95 -8.24
CA TYR A 54 -17.20 20.35 -9.10
C TYR A 54 -17.05 18.85 -8.86
N THR A 55 -17.34 18.35 -7.65
CA THR A 55 -17.47 16.90 -7.39
C THR A 55 -18.65 16.32 -8.18
N ALA A 56 -19.82 16.97 -8.14
CA ALA A 56 -20.97 16.54 -8.93
C ALA A 56 -20.69 16.63 -10.44
N ALA A 57 -20.15 17.76 -10.91
CA ALA A 57 -19.80 17.97 -12.31
C ALA A 57 -18.70 17.01 -12.79
N PHE A 58 -17.76 16.62 -11.93
CA PHE A 58 -16.79 15.58 -12.24
C PHE A 58 -17.50 14.28 -12.57
N ILE A 59 -18.33 13.77 -11.65
CA ILE A 59 -19.04 12.50 -11.84
C ILE A 59 -19.93 12.53 -13.09
N ASP A 60 -20.60 13.66 -13.36
CA ASP A 60 -21.45 13.86 -14.54
C ASP A 60 -20.65 13.92 -15.85
N ASN A 61 -19.59 14.75 -15.91
CA ASN A 61 -18.80 14.96 -17.13
C ASN A 61 -17.97 13.74 -17.52
N ILE A 62 -17.49 12.96 -16.54
CA ILE A 62 -16.68 11.76 -16.80
C ILE A 62 -17.48 10.46 -16.68
N GLU A 63 -18.82 10.54 -16.75
CA GLU A 63 -19.74 9.40 -16.65
C GLU A 63 -19.31 8.20 -17.51
N LYS A 64 -18.83 8.45 -18.73
CA LYS A 64 -18.41 7.43 -19.70
C LYS A 64 -17.11 6.71 -19.32
N LEU A 65 -16.31 7.31 -18.43
CA LEU A 65 -15.07 6.74 -17.92
C LEU A 65 -15.28 5.94 -16.63
N LEU A 66 -16.45 6.05 -16.01
CA LEU A 66 -16.82 5.35 -14.79
C LEU A 66 -17.48 3.99 -15.08
N PRO A 67 -17.42 3.01 -14.16
CA PRO A 67 -18.18 1.77 -14.27
C PRO A 67 -19.68 2.06 -14.36
N ARG A 68 -20.39 1.29 -15.19
CA ARG A 68 -21.81 1.52 -15.51
C ARG A 68 -22.71 1.48 -14.27
N GLU A 69 -22.29 0.76 -13.24
CA GLU A 69 -22.92 0.69 -11.92
C GLU A 69 -23.14 2.07 -11.30
N LEU A 70 -22.16 2.98 -11.41
CA LEU A 70 -22.21 4.29 -10.78
C LEU A 70 -23.36 5.17 -11.35
N ASN A 71 -23.80 4.87 -12.57
CA ASN A 71 -24.83 5.62 -13.28
C ASN A 71 -26.22 5.00 -13.10
N LYS A 72 -26.31 3.80 -12.49
CA LYS A 72 -27.59 3.16 -12.18
C LYS A 72 -28.19 3.83 -10.95
N ALA A 73 -29.38 4.43 -11.10
CA ALA A 73 -30.09 5.09 -10.00
C ALA A 73 -30.32 4.18 -8.77
N ASN A 74 -30.39 2.85 -8.98
CA ASN A 74 -30.64 1.85 -7.93
C ASN A 74 -29.42 0.96 -7.63
N TRP A 75 -28.19 1.38 -7.93
CA TRP A 75 -27.01 0.65 -7.48
C TRP A 75 -26.80 0.87 -5.97
N GLY A 76 -26.70 -0.22 -5.20
CA GLY A 76 -26.73 -0.17 -3.74
C GLY A 76 -28.04 0.39 -3.18
N LEU A 77 -28.07 0.65 -1.88
CA LEU A 77 -29.21 1.29 -1.21
C LEU A 77 -29.22 2.81 -1.41
N LYS A 78 -30.42 3.39 -1.42
CA LYS A 78 -30.75 4.83 -1.38
C LYS A 78 -29.91 5.67 -2.38
N ASP A 79 -29.97 7.01 -2.32
CA ASP A 79 -29.24 8.04 -3.08
C ASP A 79 -28.48 7.68 -4.36
N PRO A 80 -28.70 8.40 -5.48
CA PRO A 80 -27.77 8.34 -6.62
C PRO A 80 -26.32 8.59 -6.18
N PHE A 81 -25.36 7.91 -6.83
CA PHE A 81 -23.93 7.99 -6.48
C PHE A 81 -23.40 9.43 -6.45
N ILE A 82 -23.77 10.24 -7.46
CA ILE A 82 -23.44 11.66 -7.56
C ILE A 82 -23.90 12.47 -6.33
N ASN A 83 -25.13 12.24 -5.85
CA ASN A 83 -25.68 12.93 -4.70
C ASN A 83 -24.96 12.52 -3.42
N LEU A 84 -24.59 11.24 -3.30
CA LEU A 84 -23.89 10.72 -2.13
C LEU A 84 -22.49 11.32 -2.00
N ALA A 85 -21.75 11.47 -3.10
CA ALA A 85 -20.42 12.08 -3.10
C ALA A 85 -20.47 13.61 -2.84
N ALA A 86 -21.39 14.32 -3.51
CA ALA A 86 -21.46 15.79 -3.42
C ALA A 86 -22.24 16.32 -2.21
N GLY A 87 -23.07 15.50 -1.55
CA GLY A 87 -24.01 15.95 -0.51
C GLY A 87 -23.44 16.16 0.90
N HIS A 88 -22.15 15.89 1.13
CA HIS A 88 -21.60 15.81 2.50
C HIS A 88 -21.61 17.13 3.31
N HIS A 89 -21.63 18.30 2.65
CA HIS A 89 -21.79 19.60 3.32
C HIS A 89 -23.26 19.98 3.60
N LYS A 90 -24.21 19.40 2.87
CA LYS A 90 -25.65 19.60 3.07
C LYS A 90 -26.39 18.25 3.06
N PRO A 91 -26.09 17.34 4.01
CA PRO A 91 -26.62 15.99 3.99
C PRO A 91 -28.12 15.96 4.29
N GLN A 92 -28.88 15.28 3.45
CA GLN A 92 -30.34 15.12 3.56
C GLN A 92 -30.77 13.71 3.96
N THR A 93 -29.93 12.72 3.68
CA THR A 93 -30.21 11.30 3.92
C THR A 93 -29.22 10.70 4.91
N GLU A 94 -29.54 9.52 5.42
CA GLU A 94 -28.70 8.80 6.37
C GLU A 94 -27.32 8.51 5.78
N MET A 95 -27.24 8.08 4.52
CA MET A 95 -25.96 7.79 3.87
C MET A 95 -25.12 9.04 3.61
N GLN A 96 -25.74 10.16 3.23
CA GLN A 96 -25.02 11.44 3.13
C GLN A 96 -24.51 11.89 4.50
N TRP A 97 -25.28 11.65 5.58
CA TRP A 97 -24.83 11.89 6.94
C TRP A 97 -23.67 10.96 7.35
N MET A 98 -23.56 9.75 6.81
CA MET A 98 -22.39 8.89 7.02
C MET A 98 -21.14 9.51 6.42
N ILE A 99 -21.18 9.94 5.16
CA ILE A 99 -20.03 10.61 4.52
C ILE A 99 -19.67 11.88 5.28
N ALA A 100 -20.66 12.71 5.63
CA ALA A 100 -20.46 13.94 6.39
C ALA A 100 -19.88 13.70 7.79
N THR A 101 -20.21 12.56 8.41
CA THR A 101 -19.67 12.18 9.72
C THR A 101 -18.24 11.67 9.58
N ALA A 102 -17.97 10.81 8.59
CA ALA A 102 -16.64 10.32 8.28
C ALA A 102 -15.65 11.44 7.92
N ASP A 103 -16.07 12.44 7.14
CA ASP A 103 -15.28 13.65 6.82
C ASP A 103 -14.82 14.41 8.07
N ARG A 104 -15.73 14.59 9.03
CA ARG A 104 -15.41 15.23 10.33
C ARG A 104 -14.41 14.43 11.14
N LEU A 105 -14.65 13.14 11.28
CA LEU A 105 -13.79 12.23 12.05
C LEU A 105 -12.39 12.14 11.44
N SER A 106 -12.29 12.10 10.11
CA SER A 106 -11.03 12.13 9.38
C SER A 106 -10.19 13.39 9.68
N SER A 107 -10.86 14.53 9.80
CA SER A 107 -10.25 15.84 10.08
C SER A 107 -9.99 16.10 11.56
N GLY A 108 -10.50 15.24 12.46
CA GLY A 108 -10.45 15.43 13.91
C GLY A 108 -11.34 16.58 14.42
N TYR A 109 -12.36 16.97 13.66
CA TYR A 109 -13.27 18.05 14.10
C TYR A 109 -14.30 17.53 15.08
N ASP A 110 -14.47 18.27 16.19
CA ASP A 110 -15.69 18.20 16.96
C ASP A 110 -16.86 18.91 16.23
N ARG A 111 -18.08 18.70 16.73
CA ARG A 111 -19.30 19.23 16.13
C ARG A 111 -19.33 20.76 16.05
N ALA A 112 -18.84 21.48 17.06
CA ALA A 112 -18.91 22.94 17.12
C ALA A 112 -17.90 23.59 16.16
N ASN A 113 -16.70 23.03 16.09
CA ASN A 113 -15.65 23.46 15.18
C ASN A 113 -16.03 23.21 13.71
N PHE A 114 -16.74 22.11 13.42
CA PHE A 114 -17.25 21.86 12.07
C PHE A 114 -18.37 22.82 11.65
N GLU A 115 -19.28 23.19 12.54
CA GLU A 115 -20.32 24.18 12.24
C GLU A 115 -19.69 25.56 11.94
N GLN A 116 -18.64 25.94 12.66
CA GLN A 116 -17.84 27.14 12.35
C GLN A 116 -17.08 27.01 11.01
N TYR A 117 -16.51 25.84 10.72
CA TYR A 117 -15.85 25.56 9.44
C TYR A 117 -16.81 25.73 8.26
N ASN A 118 -18.04 25.19 8.36
CA ASN A 118 -19.05 25.32 7.31
C ASN A 118 -19.50 26.77 7.05
N GLN A 119 -19.30 27.64 8.03
CA GLN A 119 -19.60 29.08 7.93
C GLN A 119 -18.44 29.90 7.35
N ALA A 120 -17.24 29.30 7.21
CA ALA A 120 -16.07 30.00 6.71
C ALA A 120 -16.12 30.18 5.18
N VAL A 121 -15.94 31.41 4.72
CA VAL A 121 -15.74 31.70 3.29
C VAL A 121 -14.28 31.43 2.96
N ALA A 122 -14.03 30.64 1.92
CA ALA A 122 -12.67 30.36 1.47
C ALA A 122 -11.97 31.68 1.05
N PRO A 123 -10.77 31.98 1.56
CA PRO A 123 -10.00 33.14 1.10
C PRO A 123 -9.61 32.96 -0.38
N LYS A 124 -9.36 34.08 -1.07
CA LYS A 124 -9.00 34.11 -2.50
C LYS A 124 -7.76 33.29 -2.88
N ASP A 125 -6.96 32.85 -1.91
CA ASP A 125 -5.63 32.30 -2.12
C ASP A 125 -5.53 30.75 -2.09
N TYR A 126 -6.67 30.06 -2.10
CA TYR A 126 -6.69 28.60 -1.94
C TYR A 126 -5.92 27.84 -3.04
N ARG A 127 -5.82 28.41 -4.25
CA ARG A 127 -5.08 27.80 -5.36
C ARG A 127 -3.57 27.81 -5.14
N GLN A 128 -3.05 28.85 -4.49
CA GLN A 128 -1.62 29.00 -4.21
C GLN A 128 -1.17 28.17 -3.00
N THR A 129 -2.12 27.70 -2.20
CA THR A 129 -1.84 26.84 -1.05
C THR A 129 -1.18 25.53 -1.51
N ARG A 130 -0.09 25.14 -0.85
CA ARG A 130 0.68 23.92 -1.14
C ARG A 130 0.73 23.03 0.10
N LEU A 131 0.88 21.73 -0.12
CA LEU A 131 1.00 20.75 0.95
C LEU A 131 2.32 20.95 1.70
N LEU A 132 2.26 21.08 3.01
CA LEU A 132 3.42 21.23 3.87
C LEU A 132 3.89 19.86 4.38
N PRO A 133 5.22 19.65 4.55
CA PRO A 133 5.73 18.43 5.14
C PRO A 133 5.46 18.37 6.64
N LEU A 134 4.84 17.27 7.08
CA LEU A 134 4.60 17.00 8.51
C LEU A 134 5.92 16.91 9.29
N PHE A 135 7.00 16.45 8.64
CA PHE A 135 8.34 16.34 9.24
C PHE A 135 8.91 17.65 9.79
N GLU A 136 8.52 18.81 9.25
CA GLU A 136 8.98 20.10 9.77
C GLU A 136 8.41 20.43 11.14
N GLY A 137 7.19 19.97 11.41
CA GLY A 137 6.45 20.24 12.65
C GLY A 137 6.68 19.19 13.75
N LEU A 138 7.43 18.12 13.47
CA LEU A 138 7.70 17.08 14.47
C LEU A 138 8.57 17.63 15.60
N LEU A 139 8.07 17.50 16.83
CA LEU A 139 8.75 17.91 18.08
C LEU A 139 9.18 19.39 18.14
N ARG A 140 8.72 20.25 17.21
CA ARG A 140 9.15 21.65 17.12
C ARG A 140 7.97 22.58 16.87
N ASP A 141 8.08 23.79 17.42
CA ASP A 141 7.23 24.91 17.04
C ASP A 141 7.79 25.61 15.79
N GLY A 142 6.98 25.72 14.75
CA GLY A 142 7.34 26.32 13.47
C GLY A 142 7.22 25.37 12.29
N GLY A 143 7.35 25.90 11.08
CA GLY A 143 7.21 25.15 9.84
C GLY A 143 7.03 26.10 8.65
N GLY A 144 6.70 25.55 7.48
CA GLY A 144 6.48 26.33 6.27
C GLY A 144 7.77 26.82 5.62
N LYS A 145 8.90 26.18 5.91
CA LYS A 145 10.15 26.41 5.17
C LYS A 145 10.18 25.63 3.87
N TYR A 146 9.41 24.57 3.77
CA TYR A 146 9.29 23.77 2.56
C TYR A 146 7.82 23.51 2.21
N HIS A 147 7.59 23.10 0.97
CA HIS A 147 6.30 22.63 0.48
C HIS A 147 6.50 21.51 -0.54
N TYR A 148 5.54 20.60 -0.67
CA TYR A 148 5.52 19.65 -1.77
C TYR A 148 5.10 20.33 -3.07
N PRO A 149 5.77 20.01 -4.20
CA PRO A 149 5.37 20.52 -5.49
C PRO A 149 4.00 19.93 -5.88
N LEU A 150 3.17 20.74 -6.56
CA LEU A 150 1.89 20.29 -7.11
C LEU A 150 2.13 19.45 -8.36
N GLN A 151 2.51 18.18 -8.17
CA GLN A 151 2.92 17.24 -9.21
C GLN A 151 2.44 15.83 -8.86
N GLU A 152 2.35 14.97 -9.88
CA GLU A 152 2.13 13.55 -9.68
C GLU A 152 3.27 12.91 -8.87
N LEU A 153 2.96 11.80 -8.21
CA LEU A 153 3.93 10.98 -7.49
C LEU A 153 5.01 10.47 -8.44
N ASN A 154 6.27 10.79 -8.12
CA ASN A 154 7.45 10.29 -8.79
C ASN A 154 8.66 10.40 -7.82
N PRO A 155 9.80 9.75 -8.11
CA PRO A 155 10.96 9.74 -7.22
C PRO A 155 11.52 11.11 -6.82
N ARG A 156 11.20 12.19 -7.56
CA ARG A 156 11.63 13.56 -7.21
C ARG A 156 10.56 14.33 -6.44
N SER A 157 9.27 14.10 -6.70
CA SER A 157 8.17 14.83 -6.05
C SER A 157 7.95 14.39 -4.60
N VAL A 158 8.50 13.24 -4.17
CA VAL A 158 8.47 12.79 -2.76
C VAL A 158 9.29 13.68 -1.82
N PHE A 159 10.11 14.60 -2.33
CA PHE A 159 10.84 15.57 -1.51
C PHE A 159 10.20 16.95 -1.58
N PRO A 160 10.04 17.63 -0.43
CA PRO A 160 9.54 18.99 -0.42
C PRO A 160 10.63 19.97 -0.89
N ARG A 161 10.22 21.09 -1.48
CA ARG A 161 11.07 22.17 -1.98
C ARG A 161 11.10 23.34 -1.02
N GLN A 162 12.25 23.99 -0.90
CA GLN A 162 12.38 25.15 -0.01
C GLN A 162 11.56 26.34 -0.52
N ASN A 163 10.86 26.99 0.41
CA ASN A 163 10.17 28.25 0.21
C ASN A 163 11.19 29.38 0.11
N THR A 164 11.23 30.02 -1.05
CA THR A 164 12.04 31.22 -1.33
C THR A 164 11.13 32.33 -1.87
N GLU A 165 11.59 33.57 -1.93
CA GLU A 165 10.83 34.66 -2.58
C GLU A 165 10.51 34.36 -4.06
N LYS A 166 11.36 33.58 -4.73
CA LYS A 166 11.11 33.07 -6.10
C LYS A 166 10.10 31.91 -6.15
N SER A 167 9.77 31.32 -5.01
CA SER A 167 8.80 30.22 -4.87
C SER A 167 7.36 30.72 -4.71
N LYS A 168 7.11 32.04 -4.72
CA LYS A 168 5.75 32.59 -4.73
C LYS A 168 5.08 32.32 -6.07
N ILE A 169 4.04 31.49 -6.05
CA ILE A 169 3.31 31.05 -7.24
C ILE A 169 2.16 32.02 -7.48
N THR A 170 1.99 32.51 -8.71
CA THR A 170 0.85 33.35 -9.09
C THR A 170 -0.44 32.53 -9.23
N ASP A 171 -1.62 33.17 -9.13
CA ASP A 171 -2.90 32.47 -9.33
C ASP A 171 -2.98 31.80 -10.71
N ALA A 172 -2.47 32.45 -11.76
CA ALA A 172 -2.41 31.89 -13.11
C ALA A 172 -1.54 30.62 -13.17
N GLN A 173 -0.32 30.67 -12.62
CA GLN A 173 0.56 29.49 -12.55
C GLN A 173 -0.07 28.36 -11.76
N ALA A 174 -0.73 28.66 -10.63
CA ALA A 174 -1.40 27.63 -9.84
C ALA A 174 -2.54 26.96 -10.62
N ARG A 175 -3.33 27.73 -11.39
CA ARG A 175 -4.37 27.17 -12.26
C ARG A 175 -3.79 26.25 -13.33
N ASP A 176 -2.72 26.68 -13.99
CA ASP A 176 -2.05 25.88 -15.02
C ASP A 176 -1.48 24.57 -14.45
N GLU A 177 -0.90 24.61 -13.24
CA GLU A 177 -0.41 23.40 -12.55
C GLU A 177 -1.54 22.44 -12.20
N TYR A 178 -2.64 22.92 -11.60
CA TYR A 178 -3.81 22.08 -11.32
C TYR A 178 -4.42 21.50 -12.60
N LYS A 179 -4.54 22.32 -13.65
CA LYS A 179 -5.11 21.90 -14.93
C LYS A 179 -4.25 20.81 -15.58
N SER A 180 -2.94 21.02 -15.67
CA SER A 180 -2.01 20.03 -16.24
C SER A 180 -2.07 18.70 -15.46
N LEU A 181 -2.10 18.77 -14.14
CA LEU A 181 -2.19 17.60 -13.28
C LEU A 181 -3.54 16.86 -13.47
N PHE A 182 -4.64 17.61 -13.58
CA PHE A 182 -5.98 17.06 -13.79
C PHE A 182 -6.17 16.44 -15.18
N ASP A 183 -5.67 17.11 -16.23
CA ASP A 183 -5.72 16.59 -17.59
C ASP A 183 -4.96 15.24 -17.68
N GLY A 184 -3.80 15.12 -17.04
CA GLY A 184 -3.05 13.86 -16.94
C GLY A 184 -3.76 12.78 -16.11
N PHE A 185 -4.49 13.16 -15.06
CA PHE A 185 -5.33 12.25 -14.29
C PHE A 185 -6.47 11.69 -15.14
N VAL A 186 -7.19 12.53 -15.89
CA VAL A 186 -8.29 12.10 -16.76
C VAL A 186 -7.79 11.20 -17.89
N GLU A 187 -6.67 11.54 -18.52
CA GLU A 187 -6.04 10.67 -19.55
C GLU A 187 -5.68 9.29 -18.99
N SER A 188 -5.19 9.25 -17.76
CA SER A 188 -4.84 8.00 -17.08
C SER A 188 -6.08 7.21 -16.65
N LEU A 189 -7.13 7.89 -16.20
CA LEU A 189 -8.42 7.28 -15.85
C LEU A 189 -9.08 6.61 -17.05
N GLU A 190 -8.94 7.17 -18.26
CA GLU A 190 -9.44 6.55 -19.49
C GLU A 190 -8.78 5.20 -19.80
N LYS A 191 -7.52 5.01 -19.36
CA LYS A 191 -6.70 3.82 -19.66
C LYS A 191 -6.74 2.76 -18.56
N ILE A 192 -7.48 3.01 -17.48
CA ILE A 192 -7.56 2.10 -16.35
C ILE A 192 -8.28 0.79 -16.73
N LEU A 193 -7.74 -0.35 -16.31
CA LEU A 193 -8.29 -1.66 -16.66
C LEU A 193 -9.52 -2.03 -15.81
N HIS A 194 -10.23 -3.07 -16.25
CA HIS A 194 -11.29 -3.77 -15.52
C HIS A 194 -12.55 -2.97 -15.16
N ARG A 195 -12.74 -1.80 -15.77
CA ARG A 195 -13.92 -0.95 -15.57
C ARG A 195 -15.23 -1.67 -15.83
N ASP A 196 -15.30 -2.44 -16.93
CA ASP A 196 -16.52 -3.14 -17.36
C ASP A 196 -16.60 -4.56 -16.80
N GLU A 197 -15.49 -5.13 -16.32
CA GLU A 197 -15.38 -6.50 -15.82
C GLU A 197 -15.66 -6.62 -14.32
N ASN A 198 -15.07 -5.76 -13.50
CA ASN A 198 -15.08 -5.91 -12.04
C ASN A 198 -14.87 -4.57 -11.32
N ILE A 199 -15.97 -3.98 -10.84
CA ILE A 199 -15.96 -2.70 -10.13
C ILE A 199 -15.11 -2.69 -8.85
N THR A 200 -15.01 -3.83 -8.14
CA THR A 200 -14.18 -3.91 -6.92
C THR A 200 -12.70 -3.80 -7.28
N LEU A 201 -12.27 -4.52 -8.33
CA LEU A 201 -10.89 -4.44 -8.81
C LEU A 201 -10.58 -3.06 -9.42
N TRP A 202 -11.50 -2.52 -10.21
CA TRP A 202 -11.40 -1.16 -10.75
C TRP A 202 -11.27 -0.10 -9.64
N PHE A 203 -12.03 -0.24 -8.54
CA PHE A 203 -11.94 0.66 -7.41
C PHE A 203 -10.54 0.70 -6.79
N GLU A 204 -9.83 -0.44 -6.71
CA GLU A 204 -8.44 -0.46 -6.24
C GLU A 204 -7.46 0.19 -7.23
N HIS A 205 -7.74 0.11 -8.54
CA HIS A 205 -6.98 0.83 -9.54
C HIS A 205 -7.21 2.34 -9.40
N LEU A 206 -8.46 2.78 -9.21
CA LEU A 206 -8.81 4.18 -9.00
C LEU A 206 -8.16 4.73 -7.72
N GLU A 207 -8.18 3.97 -6.61
CA GLU A 207 -7.47 4.33 -5.38
C GLU A 207 -6.00 4.62 -5.66
N SER A 208 -5.33 3.74 -6.42
CA SER A 208 -3.94 3.93 -6.83
C SER A 208 -3.73 5.16 -7.70
N LEU A 209 -4.69 5.48 -8.58
CA LEU A 209 -4.60 6.64 -9.44
C LEU A 209 -4.73 7.94 -8.63
N LEU A 210 -5.65 7.97 -7.67
CA LEU A 210 -5.78 9.09 -6.73
C LEU A 210 -4.53 9.23 -5.87
N LEU A 211 -3.91 8.14 -5.42
CA LEU A 211 -2.60 8.19 -4.74
C LEU A 211 -1.55 8.89 -5.59
N ILE A 212 -1.48 8.59 -6.89
CA ILE A 212 -0.50 9.19 -7.79
C ILE A 212 -0.77 10.68 -8.00
N TYR A 213 -2.02 11.09 -8.20
CA TYR A 213 -2.36 12.46 -8.60
C TYR A 213 -2.71 13.41 -7.45
N THR A 214 -3.21 12.91 -6.32
CA THR A 214 -3.75 13.75 -5.24
C THR A 214 -2.98 13.67 -3.93
N SER A 215 -1.91 12.87 -3.85
CA SER A 215 -1.09 12.74 -2.63
C SER A 215 -0.19 13.93 -2.31
N MET A 216 -0.01 14.85 -3.26
CA MET A 216 0.71 16.13 -3.12
C MET A 216 -0.22 17.36 -3.13
N ILE A 217 -1.54 17.13 -3.16
CA ILE A 217 -2.55 18.19 -3.06
C ILE A 217 -2.96 18.31 -1.58
N PRO A 218 -2.99 19.52 -0.98
CA PRO A 218 -3.48 19.67 0.38
C PRO A 218 -5.00 19.49 0.46
N ALA A 219 -5.49 18.72 1.45
CA ALA A 219 -6.92 18.50 1.68
C ALA A 219 -7.63 19.80 2.13
N ALA A 220 -7.00 20.52 3.07
CA ALA A 220 -7.42 21.84 3.52
C ALA A 220 -6.65 22.91 2.74
N ARG A 221 -7.35 23.62 1.84
CA ARG A 221 -6.75 24.67 0.98
C ARG A 221 -7.12 26.09 1.40
N ALA A 222 -7.98 26.22 2.39
CA ALA A 222 -8.62 27.47 2.77
C ALA A 222 -8.75 27.56 4.29
N GLY A 223 -8.64 28.78 4.81
CA GLY A 223 -8.84 29.07 6.23
C GLY A 223 -7.56 29.06 7.07
N ARG A 224 -7.69 28.74 8.35
CA ARG A 224 -6.59 28.78 9.35
C ARG A 224 -5.99 27.41 9.65
N ILE A 225 -6.40 26.38 8.91
CA ILE A 225 -5.95 25.01 9.09
C ILE A 225 -4.60 24.86 8.39
N VAL A 226 -3.65 24.20 9.05
CA VAL A 226 -2.35 23.90 8.44
C VAL A 226 -2.56 22.93 7.28
N PRO A 227 -2.09 23.24 6.06
CA PRO A 227 -2.28 22.39 4.88
C PRO A 227 -1.24 21.26 4.85
N ASP A 228 -1.24 20.39 5.86
CA ASP A 228 -0.24 19.32 6.07
C ASP A 228 -0.80 17.90 5.83
N VAL A 229 -2.11 17.78 5.61
CA VAL A 229 -2.79 16.54 5.24
C VAL A 229 -3.01 16.50 3.73
N SER A 230 -2.66 15.38 3.09
CA SER A 230 -2.92 15.22 1.66
C SER A 230 -4.40 14.92 1.36
N LEU A 231 -4.86 15.37 0.19
CA LEU A 231 -6.21 15.12 -0.31
C LEU A 231 -6.46 13.61 -0.43
N TYR A 232 -5.46 12.84 -0.89
CA TYR A 232 -5.56 11.38 -0.96
C TYR A 232 -5.79 10.75 0.42
N ASP A 233 -4.94 11.05 1.41
CA ASP A 233 -4.99 10.39 2.72
C ASP A 233 -6.29 10.74 3.45
N HIS A 234 -6.75 12.00 3.34
CA HIS A 234 -8.06 12.41 3.85
C HIS A 234 -9.20 11.64 3.19
N ALA A 235 -9.26 11.62 1.86
CA ALA A 235 -10.33 10.94 1.14
C ALA A 235 -10.35 9.42 1.44
N ARG A 236 -9.17 8.81 1.58
CA ARG A 236 -9.03 7.39 1.94
C ARG A 236 -9.56 7.09 3.34
N SER A 237 -9.26 7.93 4.34
CA SER A 237 -9.84 7.76 5.68
C SER A 237 -11.34 8.01 5.71
N VAL A 238 -11.86 8.96 4.93
CA VAL A 238 -13.31 9.15 4.77
C VAL A 238 -13.97 7.92 4.18
N ALA A 239 -13.40 7.32 3.14
CA ALA A 239 -13.89 6.07 2.55
C ALA A 239 -13.93 4.92 3.57
N ALA A 240 -12.86 4.73 4.33
CA ALA A 240 -12.75 3.71 5.37
C ALA A 240 -13.80 3.87 6.49
N LEU A 241 -13.90 5.08 7.04
CA LEU A 241 -14.84 5.42 8.11
C LEU A 241 -16.29 5.30 7.64
N SER A 242 -16.58 5.71 6.39
CA SER A 242 -17.92 5.61 5.82
C SER A 242 -18.37 4.16 5.64
N ALA A 243 -17.49 3.29 5.14
CA ALA A 243 -17.77 1.86 5.00
C ALA A 243 -18.04 1.19 6.36
N ALA A 244 -17.22 1.53 7.37
CA ALA A 244 -17.42 1.02 8.73
C ALA A 244 -18.73 1.53 9.37
N LEU A 245 -19.07 2.82 9.23
CA LEU A 245 -20.34 3.35 9.71
C LEU A 245 -21.54 2.65 9.07
N TYR A 246 -21.50 2.46 7.74
CA TYR A 246 -22.57 1.77 7.03
C TYR A 246 -22.78 0.35 7.54
N LEU A 247 -21.71 -0.45 7.60
CA LEU A 247 -21.79 -1.84 8.07
C LEU A 247 -22.27 -1.92 9.52
N TYR A 248 -21.77 -1.07 10.42
CA TYR A 248 -22.20 -1.03 11.81
C TYR A 248 -23.71 -0.76 11.92
N HIS A 249 -24.20 0.29 11.28
CA HIS A 249 -25.61 0.67 11.37
C HIS A 249 -26.55 -0.30 10.65
N ARG A 250 -26.07 -0.96 9.57
CA ARG A 250 -26.80 -2.05 8.91
C ARG A 250 -26.97 -3.24 9.85
N ASP A 251 -25.87 -3.72 10.44
CA ASP A 251 -25.87 -4.93 11.27
C ASP A 251 -26.56 -4.71 12.62
N ALA A 252 -26.46 -3.49 13.19
CA ALA A 252 -27.14 -3.10 14.41
C ALA A 252 -28.61 -2.68 14.20
N GLY A 253 -29.10 -2.61 12.95
CA GLY A 253 -30.45 -2.15 12.64
C GLY A 253 -30.73 -0.69 13.04
N SER A 254 -29.70 0.17 13.03
CA SER A 254 -29.75 1.54 13.56
C SER A 254 -29.50 2.61 12.49
N MET A 255 -29.98 2.36 11.26
CA MET A 255 -29.83 3.23 10.09
C MET A 255 -30.72 4.49 10.18
N ASN A 256 -30.39 5.42 11.09
CA ASN A 256 -31.05 6.73 11.25
C ASN A 256 -30.04 7.84 11.58
N VAL A 257 -30.42 9.09 11.32
CA VAL A 257 -29.52 10.25 11.41
C VAL A 257 -29.03 10.48 12.84
N GLU A 258 -29.89 10.31 13.84
CA GLU A 258 -29.56 10.48 15.26
C GLU A 258 -28.48 9.49 15.69
N ALA A 259 -28.68 8.20 15.38
CA ALA A 259 -27.74 7.14 15.68
C ALA A 259 -26.42 7.32 14.94
N ILE A 260 -26.42 7.75 13.67
CA ILE A 260 -25.20 7.99 12.89
C ILE A 260 -24.35 9.10 13.50
N ARG A 261 -25.00 10.17 13.96
CA ARG A 261 -24.32 11.36 14.52
C ARG A 261 -23.93 11.22 15.98
N ASP A 262 -24.40 10.19 16.69
CA ASP A 262 -24.06 9.97 18.09
C ASP A 262 -22.55 9.77 18.28
N PRO A 263 -21.85 10.60 19.07
CA PRO A 263 -20.42 10.44 19.30
C PRO A 263 -20.08 9.34 20.32
N ALA A 264 -21.06 8.86 21.11
CA ALA A 264 -20.79 8.00 22.28
C ALA A 264 -20.79 6.50 21.96
N GLY A 265 -21.56 6.04 20.97
CA GLY A 265 -21.58 4.61 20.61
C GLY A 265 -20.22 4.07 20.16
N GLN A 266 -19.86 2.86 20.60
CA GLN A 266 -18.67 2.15 20.14
C GLN A 266 -18.92 1.58 18.73
N LYS A 267 -18.83 2.44 17.72
CA LYS A 267 -19.15 2.10 16.32
C LYS A 267 -17.99 1.46 15.57
N PHE A 268 -16.76 1.71 16.01
CA PHE A 268 -15.55 1.34 15.29
C PHE A 268 -14.73 0.30 16.04
N CYS A 269 -13.99 -0.51 15.30
CA CYS A 269 -12.96 -1.41 15.78
C CYS A 269 -11.69 -1.17 14.97
N LEU A 270 -10.60 -0.81 15.64
CA LEU A 270 -9.28 -0.77 15.03
C LEU A 270 -8.68 -2.17 15.10
N ILE A 271 -8.24 -2.69 13.96
CA ILE A 271 -7.60 -4.00 13.86
C ILE A 271 -6.13 -3.77 13.52
N GLY A 272 -5.24 -4.12 14.44
CA GLY A 272 -3.79 -4.03 14.27
C GLY A 272 -3.18 -5.40 14.00
N GLY A 273 -2.48 -5.56 12.88
CA GLY A 273 -1.75 -6.77 12.51
C GLY A 273 -0.23 -6.57 12.61
N ASP A 274 0.49 -7.59 13.08
CA ASP A 274 1.95 -7.60 13.17
C ASP A 274 2.49 -9.00 12.83
N PHE A 275 3.36 -9.07 11.81
CA PHE A 275 4.01 -10.31 11.37
C PHE A 275 5.30 -10.56 12.17
N TYR A 276 5.29 -11.61 12.98
CA TYR A 276 6.38 -11.94 13.87
C TYR A 276 7.43 -12.82 13.19
N GLY A 277 8.71 -12.57 13.52
CA GLY A 277 9.83 -13.41 13.08
C GLY A 277 10.44 -13.03 11.73
N ILE A 278 10.19 -11.81 11.21
CA ILE A 278 10.72 -11.33 9.90
C ILE A 278 12.21 -11.60 9.75
N GLN A 279 13.03 -11.13 10.69
CA GLN A 279 14.49 -11.26 10.59
C GLN A 279 14.93 -12.73 10.59
N ASN A 280 14.38 -13.55 11.48
CA ASN A 280 14.68 -14.97 11.53
C ASN A 280 14.27 -15.68 10.24
N PHE A 281 13.13 -15.32 9.66
CA PHE A 281 12.65 -15.91 8.43
C PHE A 281 13.54 -15.56 7.23
N ILE A 282 13.83 -14.27 7.04
CA ILE A 282 14.63 -13.78 5.91
C ILE A 282 16.07 -14.32 6.02
N PHE A 283 16.70 -14.16 7.18
CA PHE A 283 18.11 -14.48 7.42
C PHE A 283 18.37 -15.86 8.00
N SER A 284 17.35 -16.74 8.09
CA SER A 284 17.54 -18.09 8.62
C SER A 284 18.69 -18.82 7.92
N ASP A 285 19.71 -19.16 8.71
CA ASP A 285 20.83 -19.99 8.28
C ASP A 285 20.33 -21.42 8.09
N SER A 286 20.41 -21.96 6.88
CA SER A 286 20.44 -23.41 6.66
C SER A 286 20.62 -23.80 5.20
N GLY A 287 21.64 -24.64 4.95
CA GLY A 287 21.77 -25.41 3.71
C GLY A 287 22.52 -24.70 2.57
N GLU A 288 23.14 -25.50 1.69
CA GLU A 288 24.26 -25.18 0.77
C GLU A 288 24.40 -23.70 0.36
N ALA A 289 25.58 -23.14 0.59
CA ALA A 289 26.00 -21.78 0.22
C ALA A 289 26.17 -21.59 -1.32
N GLY A 290 25.19 -22.05 -2.10
CA GLY A 290 25.25 -22.14 -3.55
C GLY A 290 24.43 -21.08 -4.31
N LYS A 291 24.30 -21.33 -5.62
CA LYS A 291 23.77 -20.51 -6.73
C LYS A 291 22.45 -19.74 -6.48
N HIS A 292 21.62 -20.16 -5.53
CA HIS A 292 20.27 -19.61 -5.31
C HIS A 292 20.13 -18.70 -4.07
N ARG A 293 21.21 -18.47 -3.30
CA ARG A 293 21.12 -17.72 -2.03
C ARG A 293 20.52 -16.31 -2.18
N SER A 294 20.96 -15.54 -3.18
CA SER A 294 20.42 -14.19 -3.44
C SER A 294 18.94 -14.21 -3.83
N LYS A 295 18.55 -15.18 -4.68
CA LYS A 295 17.15 -15.37 -5.09
C LYS A 295 16.25 -15.69 -3.89
N ILE A 296 16.68 -16.61 -3.02
CA ILE A 296 15.92 -16.98 -1.81
C ILE A 296 15.78 -15.79 -0.87
N LEU A 297 16.87 -15.08 -0.60
CA LEU A 297 16.89 -13.97 0.35
C LEU A 297 15.89 -12.88 -0.07
N ARG A 298 15.93 -12.48 -1.35
CA ARG A 298 14.99 -11.54 -1.94
C ARG A 298 13.56 -12.08 -2.01
N GLY A 299 13.40 -13.35 -2.39
CA GLY A 299 12.09 -13.99 -2.45
C GLY A 299 11.39 -14.09 -1.10
N ARG A 300 12.14 -14.35 -0.01
CA ARG A 300 11.63 -14.33 1.37
C ARG A 300 11.22 -12.94 1.80
N SER A 301 12.06 -11.94 1.52
CA SER A 301 11.75 -10.53 1.80
C SER A 301 10.45 -10.11 1.11
N PHE A 302 10.34 -10.37 -0.19
CA PHE A 302 9.12 -10.10 -0.96
C PHE A 302 7.91 -10.89 -0.46
N ALA A 303 8.09 -12.15 -0.07
CA ALA A 303 7.02 -12.97 0.49
C ALA A 303 6.49 -12.39 1.81
N VAL A 304 7.33 -11.83 2.68
CA VAL A 304 6.87 -11.16 3.91
C VAL A 304 5.95 -10.00 3.58
N SER A 305 6.34 -9.12 2.65
CA SER A 305 5.51 -8.00 2.21
C SER A 305 4.17 -8.48 1.65
N LEU A 306 4.18 -9.49 0.77
CA LEU A 306 2.96 -10.08 0.22
C LEU A 306 2.07 -10.74 1.29
N LEU A 307 2.64 -11.50 2.22
CA LEU A 307 1.88 -12.15 3.30
C LEU A 307 1.16 -11.11 4.17
N CYS A 308 1.78 -9.95 4.41
CA CYS A 308 1.17 -8.88 5.19
C CYS A 308 0.03 -8.18 4.42
N GLU A 309 0.24 -7.86 3.14
CA GLU A 309 -0.80 -7.33 2.25
C GLU A 309 -2.01 -8.27 2.17
N LEU A 310 -1.76 -9.57 1.99
CA LEU A 310 -2.81 -10.56 1.82
C LEU A 310 -3.50 -10.94 3.13
N ALA A 311 -2.81 -10.83 4.27
CA ALA A 311 -3.44 -10.98 5.57
C ALA A 311 -4.46 -9.86 5.82
N ALA A 312 -4.09 -8.61 5.56
CA ALA A 312 -5.00 -7.47 5.66
C ALA A 312 -6.17 -7.59 4.67
N ASP A 313 -5.89 -7.98 3.43
CA ASP A 313 -6.92 -8.22 2.42
C ASP A 313 -7.89 -9.35 2.82
N MET A 314 -7.40 -10.45 3.41
CA MET A 314 -8.24 -11.55 3.84
C MET A 314 -9.23 -11.13 4.92
N ILE A 315 -8.78 -10.30 5.88
CA ILE A 315 -9.64 -9.71 6.92
C ILE A 315 -10.71 -8.82 6.26
N CYS A 316 -10.29 -7.89 5.38
CA CYS A 316 -11.23 -7.01 4.70
C CYS A 316 -12.26 -7.78 3.88
N ARG A 317 -11.85 -8.80 3.10
CA ARG A 317 -12.76 -9.64 2.30
C ARG A 317 -13.73 -10.42 3.17
N LYS A 318 -13.27 -10.99 4.30
CA LYS A 318 -14.11 -11.75 5.23
C LYS A 318 -15.18 -10.86 5.87
N ILE A 319 -14.83 -9.62 6.24
CA ILE A 319 -15.77 -8.64 6.80
C ILE A 319 -16.66 -8.02 5.72
N GLY A 320 -16.17 -7.93 4.48
CA GLY A 320 -16.80 -7.18 3.39
C GLY A 320 -16.41 -5.70 3.36
N LEU A 321 -15.22 -5.35 3.84
CA LEU A 321 -14.65 -4.00 3.76
C LEU A 321 -13.88 -3.77 2.45
N PRO A 322 -13.82 -2.51 1.96
CA PRO A 322 -12.98 -2.13 0.83
C PRO A 322 -11.48 -2.10 1.17
N SER A 323 -10.61 -2.07 0.16
CA SER A 323 -9.15 -1.92 0.33
C SER A 323 -8.76 -0.64 1.07
N THR A 324 -9.54 0.43 0.91
CA THR A 324 -9.32 1.73 1.57
C THR A 324 -9.42 1.66 3.09
N SER A 325 -10.05 0.62 3.64
CA SER A 325 -10.12 0.40 5.09
C SER A 325 -8.77 0.04 5.73
N ILE A 326 -7.78 -0.38 4.93
CA ILE A 326 -6.41 -0.66 5.38
C ILE A 326 -5.62 0.66 5.39
N LEU A 327 -5.66 1.41 6.49
CA LEU A 327 -5.07 2.75 6.54
C LEU A 327 -3.55 2.75 6.53
N LEU A 328 -2.94 1.88 7.32
CA LEU A 328 -1.49 1.73 7.40
C LEU A 328 -1.14 0.32 6.96
N ASN A 329 -0.16 0.17 6.07
CA ASN A 329 0.45 -1.11 5.75
C ASN A 329 1.93 -0.88 5.39
N ALA A 330 2.82 -1.17 6.33
CA ALA A 330 4.26 -0.97 6.17
C ALA A 330 5.04 -1.82 7.17
N ALA A 331 6.25 -2.25 6.79
CA ALA A 331 7.19 -2.96 7.66
C ALA A 331 6.58 -4.17 8.42
N GLY A 332 5.72 -4.94 7.74
CA GLY A 332 5.08 -6.12 8.32
C GLY A 332 3.98 -5.85 9.35
N LYS A 333 3.51 -4.59 9.44
CA LYS A 333 2.38 -4.19 10.27
C LYS A 333 1.30 -3.54 9.44
N PHE A 334 0.06 -3.72 9.86
CA PHE A 334 -1.08 -3.03 9.26
C PHE A 334 -2.09 -2.55 10.30
N THR A 335 -2.86 -1.54 9.95
CA THR A 335 -3.99 -1.04 10.74
C THR A 335 -5.23 -0.90 9.85
N ILE A 336 -6.32 -1.54 10.25
CA ILE A 336 -7.61 -1.53 9.55
C ILE A 336 -8.66 -0.84 10.42
N ILE A 337 -9.53 -0.02 9.79
CA ILE A 337 -10.79 0.42 10.41
C ILE A 337 -11.91 -0.51 10.01
N ALA A 338 -12.57 -1.09 10.99
CA ALA A 338 -13.72 -1.96 10.83
C ALA A 338 -14.92 -1.49 11.68
N PRO A 339 -16.15 -1.95 11.39
CA PRO A 339 -17.28 -1.76 12.29
C PRO A 339 -17.11 -2.61 13.56
N ASN A 340 -17.54 -2.12 14.71
CA ASN A 340 -17.56 -2.90 15.94
C ASN A 340 -18.84 -3.76 16.01
N THR A 341 -18.78 -4.98 15.47
CA THR A 341 -19.89 -5.95 15.55
C THR A 341 -19.38 -7.32 15.99
N PRO A 342 -20.23 -8.18 16.60
CA PRO A 342 -19.85 -9.56 16.92
C PRO A 342 -19.35 -10.33 15.70
N ALA A 343 -20.01 -10.16 14.54
CA ALA A 343 -19.61 -10.80 13.29
C ALA A 343 -18.19 -10.42 12.84
N VAL A 344 -17.76 -9.17 13.07
CA VAL A 344 -16.37 -8.77 12.80
C VAL A 344 -15.39 -9.47 13.73
N LYS A 345 -15.69 -9.58 15.03
CA LYS A 345 -14.82 -10.26 15.99
C LYS A 345 -14.63 -11.73 15.61
N ASP A 346 -15.71 -12.40 15.21
CA ASP A 346 -15.67 -13.79 14.74
C ASP A 346 -14.90 -13.92 13.43
N ALA A 347 -15.10 -13.00 12.47
CA ALA A 347 -14.38 -12.97 11.21
C ALA A 347 -12.86 -12.80 11.39
N VAL A 348 -12.43 -11.91 12.28
CA VAL A 348 -11.01 -11.69 12.59
C VAL A 348 -10.40 -12.92 13.26
N ALA A 349 -11.10 -13.55 14.21
CA ALA A 349 -10.63 -14.76 14.88
C ALA A 349 -10.47 -15.93 13.90
N ASP A 350 -11.44 -16.13 13.00
CA ASP A 350 -11.38 -17.15 11.94
C ASP A 350 -10.17 -16.93 11.01
N VAL A 351 -9.99 -15.70 10.53
CA VAL A 351 -8.85 -15.35 9.66
C VAL A 351 -7.51 -15.50 10.39
N GLN A 352 -7.41 -15.08 11.65
CA GLN A 352 -6.20 -15.26 12.47
C GLN A 352 -5.83 -16.75 12.61
N ASN A 353 -6.83 -17.59 12.89
CA ASN A 353 -6.62 -19.03 13.01
C ASN A 353 -6.13 -19.63 11.70
N LYS A 354 -6.79 -19.30 10.59
CA LYS A 354 -6.43 -19.78 9.26
C LYS A 354 -5.01 -19.39 8.85
N ILE A 355 -4.65 -18.13 9.06
CA ILE A 355 -3.30 -17.61 8.76
C ILE A 355 -2.26 -18.37 9.58
N ASN A 356 -2.46 -18.50 10.89
CA ASN A 356 -1.49 -19.16 11.76
C ASN A 356 -1.44 -20.69 11.56
N ASP A 357 -2.56 -21.34 11.25
CA ASP A 357 -2.60 -22.76 10.88
C ASP A 357 -1.73 -23.02 9.64
N TRP A 358 -1.87 -22.16 8.61
CA TRP A 358 -1.04 -22.25 7.42
C TRP A 358 0.43 -21.94 7.70
N LEU A 359 0.73 -20.87 8.44
CA LEU A 359 2.11 -20.49 8.78
C LEU A 359 2.80 -21.59 9.58
N ILE A 360 2.13 -22.21 10.55
CA ILE A 360 2.72 -23.28 11.36
C ILE A 360 2.95 -24.52 10.51
N ALA A 361 1.96 -24.91 9.69
CA ALA A 361 2.11 -26.06 8.79
C ALA A 361 3.23 -25.89 7.75
N ARG A 362 3.48 -24.66 7.27
CA ARG A 362 4.45 -24.40 6.18
C ARG A 362 5.79 -23.85 6.63
N THR A 363 5.84 -23.15 7.75
CA THR A 363 7.07 -22.55 8.30
C THR A 363 7.53 -23.21 9.60
N ILE A 364 6.82 -24.21 10.12
CA ILE A 364 7.18 -24.91 11.37
C ILE A 364 7.27 -23.91 12.54
N GLY A 365 6.38 -22.92 12.55
CA GLY A 365 6.33 -21.89 13.61
C GLY A 365 7.52 -20.92 13.63
N GLU A 366 8.31 -20.82 12.55
CA GLU A 366 9.33 -19.76 12.40
C GLU A 366 8.68 -18.36 12.46
N ASN A 367 7.42 -18.28 12.03
CA ASN A 367 6.65 -17.06 11.86
C ASN A 367 5.25 -17.23 12.43
N ALA A 368 4.67 -16.11 12.86
CA ALA A 368 3.29 -16.03 13.32
C ALA A 368 2.70 -14.68 12.94
N PHE A 369 1.39 -14.60 12.91
CA PHE A 369 0.66 -13.34 12.74
C PHE A 369 -0.10 -13.02 14.02
N GLY A 370 0.27 -11.91 14.67
CA GLY A 370 -0.49 -11.37 15.79
C GLY A 370 -1.52 -10.37 15.27
N ILE A 371 -2.79 -10.56 15.66
CA ILE A 371 -3.87 -9.64 15.31
C ILE A 371 -4.53 -9.17 16.60
N SER A 372 -4.69 -7.85 16.74
CA SER A 372 -5.26 -7.18 17.91
C SER A 372 -6.48 -6.37 17.49
N MET A 373 -7.49 -6.31 18.35
CA MET A 373 -8.74 -5.58 18.09
C MET A 373 -9.03 -4.62 19.23
N LEU A 374 -9.26 -3.35 18.91
CA LEU A 374 -9.55 -2.30 19.86
C LEU A 374 -10.85 -1.58 19.49
N GLU A 375 -11.82 -1.58 20.39
CA GLU A 375 -13.08 -0.86 20.22
C GLU A 375 -12.87 0.66 20.36
N ALA A 376 -13.58 1.42 19.52
CA ALA A 376 -13.51 2.88 19.46
C ALA A 376 -14.88 3.51 19.20
N THR A 377 -15.05 4.69 19.77
CA THR A 377 -16.18 5.60 19.55
C THR A 377 -15.81 6.63 18.49
N PRO A 378 -16.79 7.30 17.83
CA PRO A 378 -16.49 8.47 17.02
C PRO A 378 -15.74 9.56 17.80
N ALA A 379 -16.04 9.76 19.09
CA ALA A 379 -15.38 10.74 19.93
C ALA A 379 -13.86 10.49 20.10
N ASP A 380 -13.39 9.26 19.92
CA ASP A 380 -11.96 8.94 19.98
C ASP A 380 -11.18 9.48 18.78
N PHE A 381 -11.85 9.82 17.66
CA PHE A 381 -11.20 10.41 16.48
C PHE A 381 -11.12 11.94 16.53
N GLU A 382 -11.71 12.57 17.55
CA GLU A 382 -11.67 14.03 17.74
C GLU A 382 -10.25 14.50 18.11
N SER A 383 -9.95 15.76 17.74
CA SER A 383 -8.72 16.47 18.11
C SER A 383 -8.42 16.32 19.61
N GLY A 384 -7.18 15.91 19.92
CA GLY A 384 -6.75 15.68 21.30
C GLY A 384 -7.10 14.32 21.89
N ARG A 385 -7.77 13.41 21.16
CA ARG A 385 -8.12 12.07 21.66
C ARG A 385 -7.56 10.92 20.83
N PHE A 386 -7.37 11.11 19.52
CA PHE A 386 -6.94 10.04 18.63
C PHE A 386 -5.56 9.46 18.99
N HIS A 387 -4.65 10.26 19.54
CA HIS A 387 -3.35 9.76 20.03
C HIS A 387 -3.50 8.70 21.14
N LEU A 388 -4.46 8.88 22.07
CA LEU A 388 -4.74 7.91 23.14
C LEU A 388 -5.30 6.61 22.58
N LEU A 389 -6.14 6.70 21.55
CA LEU A 389 -6.68 5.52 20.87
C LEU A 389 -5.56 4.73 20.18
N TYR A 390 -4.65 5.42 19.49
CA TYR A 390 -3.53 4.80 18.80
C TYR A 390 -2.50 4.19 19.76
N GLU A 391 -2.21 4.87 20.89
CA GLU A 391 -1.36 4.35 21.95
C GLU A 391 -1.93 3.04 22.54
N ARG A 392 -3.22 3.02 22.88
CA ARG A 392 -3.90 1.80 23.35
C ARG A 392 -3.81 0.64 22.35
N LEU A 393 -3.93 0.93 21.04
CA LEU A 393 -3.79 -0.10 20.01
C LEU A 393 -2.35 -0.63 19.98
N SER A 394 -1.36 0.26 20.03
CA SER A 394 0.06 -0.09 20.06
C SER A 394 0.40 -0.95 21.27
N ASP A 395 -0.12 -0.60 22.46
CA ASP A 395 0.07 -1.37 23.69
C ASP A 395 -0.53 -2.77 23.56
N GLN A 396 -1.75 -2.88 23.05
CA GLN A 396 -2.40 -4.18 22.85
C GLN A 396 -1.65 -5.06 21.84
N MET A 397 -1.13 -4.47 20.75
CA MET A 397 -0.26 -5.16 19.81
C MET A 397 1.06 -5.59 20.46
N GLY A 398 1.61 -4.77 21.36
CA GLY A 398 2.79 -5.05 22.16
C GLY A 398 2.59 -6.23 23.11
N GLU A 399 1.46 -6.29 23.81
CA GLU A 399 1.10 -7.42 24.67
C GLU A 399 0.92 -8.72 23.87
N ASN A 400 0.30 -8.64 22.69
CA ASN A 400 0.05 -9.80 21.84
C ASN A 400 1.34 -10.47 21.33
N LYS A 401 2.46 -9.72 21.26
CA LYS A 401 3.78 -10.28 20.93
C LYS A 401 4.26 -11.35 21.90
N TYR A 402 3.78 -11.33 23.14
CA TYR A 402 4.12 -12.34 24.14
C TYR A 402 3.21 -13.58 24.07
N LYS A 403 2.18 -13.56 23.20
CA LYS A 403 1.18 -14.61 22.99
C LYS A 403 1.18 -15.11 21.53
N LYS A 404 2.38 -15.28 20.94
CA LYS A 404 2.58 -15.56 19.50
C LYS A 404 1.84 -16.79 18.99
N PHE A 405 1.71 -17.81 19.85
CA PHE A 405 1.09 -19.07 19.53
C PHE A 405 0.17 -19.47 20.67
N ASP A 406 -0.95 -20.08 20.32
CA ASP A 406 -1.77 -20.83 21.25
C ASP A 406 -1.06 -22.18 21.54
N PRO A 407 -0.48 -22.36 22.75
CA PRO A 407 0.21 -23.59 23.09
C PRO A 407 -0.75 -24.79 23.13
N ASP A 408 -2.03 -24.59 23.46
CA ASP A 408 -2.99 -25.70 23.53
C ASP A 408 -3.29 -26.26 22.13
N LYS A 409 -3.19 -25.41 21.11
CA LYS A 409 -3.40 -25.80 19.71
C LYS A 409 -2.12 -26.29 19.03
N TYR A 410 -0.98 -25.65 19.30
CA TYR A 410 0.23 -25.83 18.49
C TYR A 410 1.40 -26.49 19.21
N ALA A 411 1.36 -26.64 20.54
CA ALA A 411 2.39 -27.37 21.25
C ALA A 411 2.15 -28.89 21.18
N GLY A 412 3.24 -29.67 21.20
CA GLY A 412 3.19 -31.12 21.22
C GLY A 412 3.78 -31.77 19.98
N VAL A 413 3.39 -33.01 19.73
CA VAL A 413 3.92 -33.83 18.62
C VAL A 413 3.25 -33.42 17.30
N VAL A 414 4.05 -33.08 16.29
CA VAL A 414 3.56 -32.85 14.93
C VAL A 414 3.28 -34.21 14.28
N ALA A 415 2.01 -34.64 14.34
CA ALA A 415 1.57 -35.90 13.75
C ALA A 415 1.81 -35.93 12.23
N GLY A 416 2.29 -37.06 11.71
CA GLY A 416 2.50 -37.26 10.27
C GLY A 416 3.72 -36.55 9.67
N TYR A 417 4.56 -35.85 10.45
CA TYR A 417 5.75 -35.18 9.91
C TYR A 417 6.67 -36.15 9.15
N LEU A 418 6.94 -37.34 9.72
CA LEU A 418 7.79 -38.34 9.06
C LEU A 418 7.15 -38.93 7.79
N ASP A 419 5.83 -38.93 7.69
CA ASP A 419 5.10 -39.42 6.51
C ASP A 419 5.22 -38.47 5.31
N THR A 420 5.65 -37.23 5.54
CA THR A 420 5.87 -36.24 4.47
C THR A 420 7.21 -36.42 3.73
N PHE A 421 8.06 -37.36 4.15
CA PHE A 421 9.33 -37.67 3.50
C PHE A 421 9.13 -38.63 2.32
N ASP A 422 9.58 -38.22 1.14
CA ASP A 422 9.72 -39.09 -0.02
C ASP A 422 11.17 -39.61 -0.10
N ASN A 423 11.34 -40.91 0.12
CA ASN A 423 12.65 -41.56 0.17
C ASN A 423 13.32 -41.71 -1.21
N GLU A 424 12.58 -41.50 -2.30
CA GLU A 424 13.09 -41.53 -3.68
C GLU A 424 13.75 -40.19 -4.07
N LEU A 425 13.49 -39.11 -3.33
CA LEU A 425 14.06 -37.79 -3.60
C LEU A 425 15.49 -37.65 -3.05
N ASN A 426 16.33 -36.89 -3.75
CA ASN A 426 17.71 -36.65 -3.35
C ASN A 426 18.11 -35.15 -3.49
N PRO A 427 18.42 -34.45 -2.38
CA PRO A 427 18.35 -34.91 -0.99
C PRO A 427 16.90 -35.00 -0.49
N ARG A 428 16.65 -35.86 0.50
CA ARG A 428 15.34 -36.04 1.14
C ARG A 428 14.90 -34.84 1.99
N ILE A 429 15.87 -34.15 2.60
CA ILE A 429 15.67 -32.88 3.29
C ILE A 429 16.06 -31.76 2.34
N CYS A 430 15.25 -30.72 2.29
CA CYS A 430 15.49 -29.56 1.44
C CYS A 430 16.87 -28.94 1.72
N PRO A 431 17.74 -28.82 0.70
CA PRO A 431 19.10 -28.33 0.87
C PRO A 431 19.20 -26.83 1.10
N TYR A 432 18.09 -26.07 1.04
CA TYR A 432 18.07 -24.61 1.22
C TYR A 432 17.46 -24.12 2.53
N CYS A 433 16.75 -24.99 3.24
CA CYS A 433 16.25 -24.64 4.57
C CYS A 433 16.63 -25.67 5.62
N GLY A 434 17.15 -26.83 5.25
CA GLY A 434 17.57 -27.87 6.19
C GLY A 434 16.48 -28.38 7.13
N LYS A 435 15.22 -27.99 6.92
CA LYS A 435 14.10 -28.15 7.86
C LYS A 435 12.94 -28.94 7.26
N ARG A 436 12.58 -28.62 6.02
CA ARG A 436 11.41 -29.20 5.33
C ARG A 436 11.84 -30.35 4.41
N PRO A 437 11.05 -31.43 4.30
CA PRO A 437 11.27 -32.47 3.30
C PRO A 437 11.22 -31.93 1.88
N SER A 438 11.98 -32.55 0.99
CA SER A 438 11.91 -32.27 -0.44
C SER A 438 10.57 -32.72 -1.03
N SER A 439 10.13 -32.05 -2.11
CA SER A 439 8.82 -32.29 -2.74
C SER A 439 8.97 -32.65 -4.21
N ARG A 440 8.28 -33.70 -4.65
CA ARG A 440 8.24 -34.12 -6.06
C ARG A 440 7.61 -33.07 -6.97
N ALA A 441 6.66 -32.29 -6.45
CA ALA A 441 6.07 -31.17 -7.19
C ALA A 441 7.11 -30.09 -7.53
N ALA A 442 8.11 -29.89 -6.66
CA ALA A 442 9.19 -28.94 -6.92
C ALA A 442 10.20 -29.44 -7.97
N GLU A 443 10.27 -30.76 -8.22
CA GLU A 443 11.18 -31.34 -9.23
C GLU A 443 10.65 -31.25 -10.66
N ARG A 444 9.33 -31.34 -10.85
CA ARG A 444 8.69 -31.29 -12.18
C ARG A 444 8.93 -29.98 -12.94
N LEU A 445 9.35 -28.95 -12.21
CA LEU A 445 9.50 -27.57 -12.67
C LEU A 445 10.99 -27.18 -12.80
N LYS A 446 11.88 -28.17 -12.81
CA LYS A 446 13.30 -28.01 -13.10
C LYS A 446 13.52 -27.84 -14.60
N LYS A 447 14.39 -26.88 -14.97
CA LYS A 447 14.88 -26.74 -16.36
C LYS A 447 16.13 -27.59 -16.63
N ASP A 448 16.80 -28.09 -15.59
CA ASP A 448 18.06 -28.85 -15.70
C ASP A 448 18.04 -30.11 -14.81
N GLN A 449 18.60 -31.21 -15.29
CA GLN A 449 18.60 -32.53 -14.61
C GLN A 449 19.67 -32.64 -13.51
N ALA A 450 20.59 -31.68 -13.41
CA ALA A 450 21.65 -31.67 -12.39
C ALA A 450 21.21 -31.09 -11.03
N ASP A 451 20.02 -30.49 -10.93
CA ASP A 451 19.54 -29.83 -9.72
C ASP A 451 19.03 -30.82 -8.66
N LYS A 452 19.35 -30.55 -7.38
CA LYS A 452 18.91 -31.29 -6.19
C LYS A 452 17.40 -31.16 -5.94
N SER A 453 16.74 -32.16 -5.34
CA SER A 453 15.35 -32.02 -4.86
C SER A 453 15.26 -31.00 -3.70
N TRP A 454 14.17 -30.23 -3.59
CA TRP A 454 13.96 -29.26 -2.51
C TRP A 454 12.47 -29.11 -2.15
N CYS A 455 12.14 -28.44 -1.04
CA CYS A 455 10.74 -28.27 -0.59
C CYS A 455 9.98 -27.21 -1.42
N SER A 456 8.65 -27.32 -1.48
CA SER A 456 7.78 -26.37 -2.21
C SER A 456 7.96 -24.91 -1.76
N ILE A 457 8.11 -24.65 -0.46
CA ILE A 457 8.28 -23.29 0.07
C ILE A 457 9.60 -22.63 -0.42
N CYS A 458 10.72 -23.36 -0.40
CA CYS A 458 11.98 -22.83 -0.92
C CYS A 458 11.95 -22.65 -2.44
N ARG A 459 11.26 -23.55 -3.17
CA ARG A 459 11.01 -23.38 -4.61
C ARG A 459 10.27 -22.07 -4.85
N ASP A 460 9.19 -21.83 -4.11
CA ASP A 460 8.35 -20.65 -4.25
C ASP A 460 9.10 -19.35 -3.90
N HIS A 461 9.94 -19.35 -2.87
CA HIS A 461 10.84 -18.21 -2.61
C HIS A 461 11.85 -17.98 -3.75
N ILE A 462 12.45 -19.03 -4.32
CA ILE A 462 13.34 -18.88 -5.49
C ILE A 462 12.55 -18.31 -6.67
N PHE A 463 11.35 -18.84 -6.92
CA PHE A 463 10.46 -18.41 -7.98
C PHE A 463 10.09 -16.93 -7.85
N LEU A 464 9.65 -16.49 -6.65
CA LEU A 464 9.37 -15.09 -6.36
C LEU A 464 10.61 -14.24 -6.59
N GLY A 465 11.73 -14.61 -5.97
CA GLY A 465 13.00 -13.91 -6.10
C GLY A 465 13.44 -13.76 -7.55
N GLU A 466 13.28 -14.79 -8.38
CA GLU A 466 13.64 -14.75 -9.80
C GLU A 466 12.70 -13.91 -10.65
N ASN A 467 11.40 -13.94 -10.39
CA ASN A 467 10.44 -13.27 -11.27
C ASN A 467 10.28 -11.78 -10.96
N ILE A 468 10.44 -11.32 -9.72
CA ILE A 468 10.33 -9.88 -9.39
C ILE A 468 11.39 -9.00 -10.04
N VAL A 469 12.46 -9.59 -10.61
CA VAL A 469 13.48 -8.86 -11.39
C VAL A 469 13.24 -8.93 -12.89
N LYS A 470 12.42 -9.87 -13.36
CA LYS A 470 12.13 -10.11 -14.78
C LYS A 470 10.77 -9.56 -15.22
N LYS A 471 9.85 -9.43 -14.26
CA LYS A 471 8.45 -9.09 -14.48
C LYS A 471 8.08 -7.92 -13.60
N THR A 472 7.26 -7.01 -14.13
CA THR A 472 6.79 -5.84 -13.40
C THR A 472 5.43 -6.07 -12.77
N ARG A 473 4.66 -7.06 -13.25
CA ARG A 473 3.28 -7.30 -12.81
C ARG A 473 3.10 -8.63 -12.10
N ILE A 474 2.21 -8.61 -11.11
CA ILE A 474 1.76 -9.81 -10.39
C ILE A 474 0.23 -9.85 -10.37
N ALA A 475 -0.32 -11.04 -10.57
CA ALA A 475 -1.73 -11.34 -10.38
C ALA A 475 -1.92 -12.14 -9.09
N VAL A 476 -2.83 -11.67 -8.23
CA VAL A 476 -3.34 -12.42 -7.09
C VAL A 476 -4.70 -12.97 -7.48
N THR A 477 -4.87 -14.27 -7.38
CA THR A 477 -6.06 -14.98 -7.86
C THR A 477 -6.58 -15.95 -6.81
N THR A 478 -7.82 -16.42 -6.99
CA THR A 478 -8.33 -17.57 -6.24
C THR A 478 -7.55 -18.83 -6.63
N VAL A 479 -7.50 -19.82 -5.73
CA VAL A 479 -6.74 -21.07 -5.97
C VAL A 479 -7.23 -21.90 -7.14
N ASP A 480 -8.51 -21.78 -7.49
CA ASP A 480 -9.19 -22.48 -8.57
C ASP A 480 -9.10 -21.76 -9.92
N ALA A 481 -8.45 -20.59 -9.99
CA ALA A 481 -8.26 -19.85 -11.22
C ALA A 481 -7.48 -20.66 -12.28
N ASP A 482 -8.01 -20.72 -13.51
CA ASP A 482 -7.35 -21.38 -14.65
C ASP A 482 -6.19 -20.53 -15.18
N ILE A 483 -5.05 -20.63 -14.48
CA ILE A 483 -3.77 -20.05 -14.91
C ILE A 483 -2.94 -21.13 -15.59
N ARG A 484 -2.79 -20.98 -16.91
CA ARG A 484 -2.02 -21.91 -17.76
C ARG A 484 -0.52 -21.79 -17.50
N GLY A 485 0.09 -22.91 -17.10
CA GLY A 485 1.52 -23.02 -16.82
C GLY A 485 1.79 -23.21 -15.32
N GLU A 486 2.46 -24.30 -14.96
CA GLU A 486 2.85 -24.57 -13.57
C GLU A 486 4.09 -23.74 -13.14
N ASP A 487 4.87 -23.28 -14.11
CA ASP A 487 6.11 -22.50 -13.90
C ASP A 487 5.89 -20.99 -13.70
N ILE A 488 4.64 -20.52 -13.73
CA ILE A 488 4.31 -19.09 -13.61
C ILE A 488 3.54 -18.75 -12.34
N LYS A 489 3.35 -19.72 -11.43
CA LYS A 489 2.61 -19.57 -10.18
C LYS A 489 3.25 -20.30 -9.02
N LEU A 490 2.79 -20.02 -7.79
CA LEU A 490 3.25 -20.72 -6.59
C LEU A 490 2.76 -22.16 -6.57
N LEU A 491 3.58 -23.04 -6.00
CA LEU A 491 3.18 -24.40 -5.64
C LEU A 491 2.29 -24.40 -4.40
N GLU A 492 2.59 -23.54 -3.42
CA GLU A 492 1.84 -23.37 -2.18
C GLU A 492 1.14 -22.01 -2.19
N PRO A 493 -0.17 -21.95 -2.52
CA PRO A 493 -0.95 -20.74 -2.38
C PRO A 493 -0.86 -20.18 -0.96
N PHE A 494 -0.69 -18.86 -0.84
CA PHE A 494 -0.58 -18.20 0.46
C PHE A 494 -1.90 -18.33 1.23
N PHE A 495 -1.79 -18.75 2.48
CA PHE A 495 -2.92 -19.07 3.37
C PHE A 495 -3.91 -20.11 2.81
N GLY A 496 -3.52 -20.85 1.78
CA GLY A 496 -4.41 -21.78 1.06
C GLY A 496 -5.51 -21.10 0.24
N GLU A 497 -5.43 -19.78 0.03
CA GLU A 497 -6.50 -18.97 -0.58
C GLU A 497 -6.02 -18.13 -1.75
N TYR A 498 -4.78 -17.65 -1.67
CA TYR A 498 -4.22 -16.72 -2.64
C TYR A 498 -3.19 -17.40 -3.52
N GLN A 499 -3.53 -17.58 -4.78
CA GLN A 499 -2.58 -18.01 -5.80
C GLN A 499 -1.90 -16.79 -6.41
N ILE A 500 -0.56 -16.79 -6.35
CA ILE A 500 0.27 -15.69 -6.89
C ILE A 500 0.88 -16.16 -8.21
N ALA A 501 0.69 -15.36 -9.25
CA ALA A 501 1.23 -15.64 -10.56
C ALA A 501 1.84 -14.40 -11.21
N PHE A 502 2.90 -14.60 -12.00
CA PHE A 502 3.49 -13.55 -12.83
C PHE A 502 2.96 -13.70 -14.25
N VAL A 503 1.89 -12.95 -14.56
CA VAL A 503 1.19 -13.01 -15.85
C VAL A 503 1.10 -11.61 -16.43
N ASP A 504 1.40 -11.50 -17.73
CA ASP A 504 1.28 -10.25 -18.47
C ASP A 504 -0.11 -10.15 -19.16
N GLY A 505 -0.46 -8.95 -19.62
CA GLY A 505 -1.71 -8.67 -20.35
C GLY A 505 -2.79 -8.05 -19.47
N GLU A 506 -4.02 -8.05 -19.98
CA GLU A 506 -5.14 -7.33 -19.35
C GLU A 506 -6.01 -8.23 -18.46
N LEU A 507 -5.92 -9.57 -18.58
CA LEU A 507 -6.60 -10.54 -17.69
C LEU A 507 -8.13 -10.40 -17.55
N HIS A 508 -8.81 -9.75 -18.52
CA HIS A 508 -10.26 -9.51 -18.53
C HIS A 508 -11.13 -10.73 -18.20
N LYS A 509 -10.75 -11.91 -18.71
CA LYS A 509 -11.50 -13.14 -18.46
C LYS A 509 -11.53 -13.47 -16.96
N LEU A 510 -10.36 -13.47 -16.31
CA LEU A 510 -10.24 -13.78 -14.89
C LEU A 510 -10.94 -12.71 -14.02
N ALA A 511 -10.87 -11.44 -14.43
CA ALA A 511 -11.57 -10.36 -13.74
C ALA A 511 -13.10 -10.54 -13.78
N ARG A 512 -13.64 -10.85 -14.96
CA ARG A 512 -15.07 -11.06 -15.18
C ARG A 512 -15.61 -12.30 -14.46
N GLU A 513 -14.80 -13.35 -14.38
CA GLU A 513 -15.15 -14.59 -13.66
C GLU A 513 -14.98 -14.45 -12.13
N GLY A 514 -14.44 -13.33 -11.64
CA GLY A 514 -14.21 -13.10 -10.21
C GLY A 514 -12.99 -13.81 -9.63
N HIS A 515 -12.17 -14.44 -10.48
CA HIS A 515 -10.96 -15.15 -10.09
C HIS A 515 -9.75 -14.22 -9.93
N LEU A 516 -9.71 -13.07 -10.59
CA LEU A 516 -8.67 -12.05 -10.41
C LEU A 516 -9.00 -11.17 -9.20
N LEU A 517 -8.29 -11.41 -8.09
CA LEU A 517 -8.51 -10.73 -6.83
C LEU A 517 -7.74 -9.42 -6.75
N LYS A 518 -6.51 -9.40 -7.26
CA LYS A 518 -5.64 -8.21 -7.38
C LYS A 518 -4.81 -8.28 -8.65
N TYR A 519 -4.50 -7.13 -9.22
CA TYR A 519 -3.52 -7.02 -10.30
C TYR A 519 -2.65 -5.79 -10.07
N TRP A 520 -1.35 -6.02 -9.84
CA TRP A 520 -0.43 -5.01 -9.35
C TRP A 520 0.77 -4.86 -10.27
N ASP A 521 1.17 -3.62 -10.54
CA ASP A 521 2.55 -3.32 -10.98
C ASP A 521 3.40 -3.03 -9.75
N ILE A 522 4.50 -3.76 -9.61
CA ILE A 522 5.41 -3.70 -8.47
C ILE A 522 6.69 -2.91 -8.75
N SER A 523 6.80 -2.27 -9.91
CA SER A 523 8.04 -1.67 -10.40
C SER A 523 7.99 -0.15 -10.47
N ILE A 524 9.18 0.45 -10.60
CA ILE A 524 9.36 1.87 -10.92
C ILE A 524 10.24 1.96 -12.17
N ALA A 525 9.76 2.71 -13.15
CA ALA A 525 10.48 2.89 -14.40
C ALA A 525 11.75 3.74 -14.20
N PRO A 526 12.80 3.56 -15.03
CA PRO A 526 14.05 4.33 -14.92
C PRO A 526 13.86 5.84 -15.07
N ASP A 527 12.83 6.28 -15.80
CA ASP A 527 12.45 7.70 -15.97
C ASP A 527 11.63 8.24 -14.79
N GLY A 528 11.30 7.39 -13.81
CA GLY A 528 10.50 7.72 -12.64
C GLY A 528 8.99 7.55 -12.85
N HIS A 529 8.55 7.04 -14.00
CA HIS A 529 7.14 6.76 -14.26
C HIS A 529 6.63 5.59 -13.41
N ILE A 530 5.38 5.72 -12.96
CA ILE A 530 4.64 4.75 -12.15
C ILE A 530 3.42 4.32 -12.96
N ALA A 531 3.12 3.01 -12.98
CA ALA A 531 1.98 2.45 -13.70
C ALA A 531 0.64 3.07 -13.28
N ARG A 532 -0.27 3.23 -14.26
CA ARG A 532 -1.55 3.95 -14.09
C ARG A 532 -2.76 3.16 -14.61
N ASP A 533 -2.52 2.14 -15.43
CA ASP A 533 -3.54 1.26 -15.97
C ASP A 533 -4.01 0.22 -14.96
N VAL A 534 -3.16 -0.09 -13.97
CA VAL A 534 -3.42 -1.02 -12.85
C VAL A 534 -2.91 -0.42 -11.55
N THR A 535 -3.22 -1.05 -10.42
CA THR A 535 -2.77 -0.60 -9.10
C THR A 535 -1.24 -0.68 -8.99
N ALA A 536 -0.59 0.43 -8.66
CA ALA A 536 0.83 0.44 -8.31
C ALA A 536 1.01 0.00 -6.86
N ARG A 537 1.86 -1.01 -6.63
CA ARG A 537 2.23 -1.50 -5.29
C ARG A 537 3.74 -1.55 -5.13
N PHE A 538 4.29 -0.59 -4.40
CA PHE A 538 5.73 -0.42 -4.22
C PHE A 538 6.30 -1.42 -3.20
N ILE A 539 6.34 -2.70 -3.56
CA ILE A 539 6.82 -3.80 -2.69
C ILE A 539 8.09 -4.46 -3.24
N ASN A 540 8.65 -3.96 -4.35
CA ASN A 540 9.87 -4.48 -4.95
C ASN A 540 11.08 -3.58 -4.66
N GLY A 541 12.24 -4.19 -4.44
CA GLY A 541 13.53 -3.50 -4.29
C GLY A 541 14.32 -3.43 -5.59
N TYR A 542 15.39 -2.64 -5.60
CA TYR A 542 16.32 -2.62 -6.74
C TYR A 542 17.28 -3.81 -6.67
N VAL A 543 17.55 -4.41 -7.83
CA VAL A 543 18.54 -5.47 -7.98
C VAL A 543 19.44 -5.13 -9.17
N PRO A 544 20.78 -5.14 -9.00
CA PRO A 544 21.71 -4.89 -10.09
C PRO A 544 21.62 -6.01 -11.11
N LEU A 545 21.54 -5.65 -12.39
CA LEU A 545 21.55 -6.60 -13.51
C LEU A 545 22.87 -6.50 -14.26
N TYR A 546 23.34 -7.60 -14.84
CA TYR A 546 24.50 -7.62 -15.73
C TYR A 546 24.24 -6.75 -16.97
N GLY A 547 25.07 -5.74 -17.15
CA GLY A 547 25.15 -4.91 -18.36
C GLY A 547 26.30 -5.35 -19.25
N LYS A 548 26.40 -4.76 -20.45
CA LYS A 548 27.45 -5.10 -21.43
C LYS A 548 28.86 -4.81 -20.89
N GLU A 549 29.00 -3.75 -20.11
CA GLU A 549 30.23 -3.34 -19.45
C GLU A 549 30.77 -4.39 -18.47
N ASP A 550 29.91 -5.21 -17.88
CA ASP A 550 30.33 -6.21 -16.91
C ASP A 550 31.12 -7.36 -17.55
N PHE A 551 30.84 -7.67 -18.83
CA PHE A 551 31.53 -8.73 -19.57
C PHE A 551 32.97 -8.38 -19.94
N TYR A 552 33.35 -7.11 -19.81
CA TYR A 552 34.70 -6.61 -20.06
C TYR A 552 35.42 -6.21 -18.75
N ASP A 553 34.90 -6.67 -17.60
CA ASP A 553 35.46 -6.31 -16.30
C ASP A 553 36.50 -7.33 -15.82
N ASP A 554 37.77 -6.99 -16.01
CA ASP A 554 38.90 -7.84 -15.63
C ASP A 554 39.03 -8.06 -14.11
N ARG A 555 38.30 -7.29 -13.27
CA ARG A 555 38.26 -7.52 -11.80
C ARG A 555 37.77 -8.90 -11.42
N ILE A 556 37.03 -9.59 -12.29
CA ILE A 556 36.59 -10.97 -12.04
C ILE A 556 37.74 -11.97 -12.11
N LEU A 557 38.78 -11.65 -12.89
CA LEU A 557 39.98 -12.47 -13.08
C LEU A 557 40.98 -12.30 -11.94
N GLU A 558 40.84 -11.22 -11.17
CA GLU A 558 41.68 -10.91 -10.02
C GLU A 558 41.32 -11.72 -8.76
N GLY A 559 42.27 -11.82 -7.83
CA GLY A 559 42.06 -12.42 -6.51
C GLY A 559 42.42 -13.92 -6.40
N LYS A 560 42.23 -14.48 -5.20
CA LYS A 560 42.73 -15.82 -4.80
C LYS A 560 41.82 -17.00 -5.20
N LYS A 561 40.76 -16.77 -5.98
CA LYS A 561 39.86 -17.85 -6.43
C LYS A 561 40.60 -18.73 -7.46
N THR A 562 40.25 -20.01 -7.54
CA THR A 562 40.80 -20.93 -8.55
C THR A 562 40.31 -20.55 -9.94
N GLU A 563 41.09 -20.83 -10.99
CA GLU A 563 40.70 -20.54 -12.38
C GLU A 563 39.35 -21.16 -12.74
N SER A 564 39.11 -22.41 -12.35
CA SER A 564 37.81 -23.08 -12.53
C SER A 564 36.61 -22.33 -11.92
N LYS A 565 36.81 -21.62 -10.81
CA LYS A 565 35.76 -20.80 -10.17
C LYS A 565 35.56 -19.48 -10.90
N LYS A 566 36.63 -18.92 -11.48
CA LYS A 566 36.55 -17.70 -12.29
C LYS A 566 35.82 -17.99 -13.60
N GLU A 567 36.17 -19.07 -14.29
CA GLU A 567 35.48 -19.57 -15.49
C GLU A 567 33.99 -19.79 -15.22
N ALA A 568 33.64 -20.54 -14.16
CA ALA A 568 32.24 -20.76 -13.78
C ALA A 568 31.49 -19.45 -13.48
N MET A 569 32.14 -18.45 -12.87
CA MET A 569 31.52 -17.15 -12.64
C MET A 569 31.25 -16.39 -13.94
N ILE A 570 32.13 -16.49 -14.93
CA ILE A 570 31.99 -15.85 -16.25
C ILE A 570 30.89 -16.55 -17.06
N GLU A 571 30.85 -17.88 -17.05
CA GLU A 571 29.82 -18.67 -17.75
C GLU A 571 28.40 -18.41 -17.23
N GLU A 572 28.24 -18.00 -15.98
CA GLU A 572 26.94 -17.66 -15.39
C GLU A 572 26.44 -16.25 -15.74
N MET A 573 27.30 -15.40 -16.31
CA MET A 573 26.94 -14.03 -16.68
C MET A 573 26.09 -14.02 -17.95
N GLU A 574 24.94 -13.35 -17.89
CA GLU A 574 24.05 -13.12 -19.04
C GLU A 574 23.42 -11.74 -18.90
N GLU A 575 23.37 -10.98 -19.99
CA GLU A 575 22.81 -9.62 -20.00
C GLU A 575 21.38 -9.64 -19.47
N GLY A 576 21.05 -8.72 -18.55
CA GLY A 576 19.74 -8.65 -17.91
C GLY A 576 19.50 -9.67 -16.78
N ARG A 577 20.45 -10.57 -16.46
CA ARG A 577 20.37 -11.38 -15.22
C ARG A 577 20.87 -10.61 -14.01
N PRO A 578 20.34 -10.89 -12.79
CA PRO A 578 20.89 -10.32 -11.56
C PRO A 578 22.37 -10.61 -11.36
N LYS A 579 23.14 -9.60 -10.96
CA LYS A 579 24.54 -9.77 -10.56
C LYS A 579 24.63 -10.66 -9.32
N THR A 580 25.61 -11.55 -9.29
CA THR A 580 25.89 -12.36 -8.10
C THR A 580 26.62 -11.54 -7.04
N PHE A 581 26.46 -11.90 -5.76
CA PHE A 581 27.24 -11.29 -4.68
C PHE A 581 28.75 -11.41 -4.90
N ALA A 582 29.21 -12.52 -5.50
CA ALA A 582 30.62 -12.70 -5.82
C ALA A 582 31.12 -11.68 -6.85
N HIS A 583 30.29 -11.34 -7.85
CA HIS A 583 30.63 -10.32 -8.85
C HIS A 583 30.56 -8.91 -8.27
N ILE A 584 29.53 -8.61 -7.46
CA ILE A 584 29.43 -7.32 -6.75
C ILE A 584 30.66 -7.09 -5.87
N ALA A 585 31.13 -8.12 -5.16
CA ALA A 585 32.35 -8.03 -4.36
C ALA A 585 33.61 -7.73 -5.20
N CYS A 586 33.70 -8.23 -6.44
CA CYS A 586 34.81 -7.90 -7.34
C CYS A 586 34.81 -6.42 -7.73
N LYS A 587 33.64 -5.77 -7.85
CA LYS A 587 33.52 -4.34 -8.17
C LYS A 587 34.12 -3.41 -7.11
N ALA A 588 34.33 -3.89 -5.88
CA ALA A 588 34.91 -3.10 -4.79
C ALA A 588 36.41 -2.77 -4.99
N MET A 589 37.08 -3.40 -5.96
CA MET A 589 38.48 -3.11 -6.27
C MET A 589 38.60 -1.90 -7.21
N ASN A 590 39.59 -1.06 -6.93
CA ASN A 590 39.92 0.14 -7.70
C ASN A 590 41.08 -0.15 -8.66
N PRO A 591 41.05 0.39 -9.90
CA PRO A 591 42.19 0.29 -10.80
C PRO A 591 43.41 1.01 -10.21
N GLY A 592 44.57 0.35 -10.22
CA GLY A 592 45.87 0.87 -9.83
C GLY A 592 46.87 0.84 -10.99
N GLY A 593 48.13 1.23 -10.75
CA GLY A 593 49.15 1.34 -11.80
C GLY A 593 49.44 0.03 -12.54
N GLU A 594 49.57 -1.10 -11.83
CA GLU A 594 49.71 -2.45 -12.41
C GLU A 594 48.66 -3.37 -11.77
N GLY A 595 47.41 -3.30 -12.26
CA GLY A 595 46.31 -4.17 -11.82
C GLY A 595 45.32 -3.47 -10.89
N TYR A 596 44.76 -4.20 -9.93
CA TYR A 596 43.68 -3.72 -9.07
C TYR A 596 44.08 -3.70 -7.59
N THR A 597 43.60 -2.69 -6.86
CA THR A 597 43.86 -2.51 -5.43
C THR A 597 42.55 -2.46 -4.65
N GLY A 598 42.53 -3.02 -3.45
CA GLY A 598 41.33 -3.14 -2.61
C GLY A 598 41.03 -4.58 -2.22
N ILE A 599 39.89 -4.79 -1.55
CA ILE A 599 39.47 -6.10 -1.05
C ILE A 599 38.20 -6.51 -1.80
N GLN A 600 38.15 -7.75 -2.31
CA GLN A 600 36.93 -8.35 -2.84
C GLN A 600 35.99 -8.70 -1.67
N ALA A 601 35.23 -7.71 -1.21
CA ALA A 601 34.29 -7.87 -0.10
C ALA A 601 32.96 -7.22 -0.42
N LEU A 602 31.90 -7.75 0.19
CA LEU A 602 30.60 -7.09 0.22
C LEU A 602 30.58 -6.09 1.38
N GLY A 603 30.14 -4.87 1.10
CA GLY A 603 29.62 -3.98 2.13
C GLY A 603 28.18 -4.38 2.45
N ILE A 604 27.80 -4.31 3.72
CA ILE A 604 26.42 -4.50 4.16
C ILE A 604 25.98 -3.21 4.85
N LEU A 605 24.87 -2.63 4.41
CA LEU A 605 24.27 -1.49 5.08
C LEU A 605 22.91 -1.90 5.63
N LYS A 606 22.80 -1.86 6.96
CA LYS A 606 21.51 -1.89 7.65
C LYS A 606 21.28 -0.53 8.29
N ALA A 607 20.16 0.09 7.97
CA ALA A 607 19.77 1.37 8.56
C ALA A 607 18.30 1.33 9.00
N ASP A 608 17.98 2.17 9.97
CA ASP A 608 16.68 2.28 10.63
C ASP A 608 16.42 3.77 10.91
N VAL A 609 15.17 4.21 10.88
CA VAL A 609 14.80 5.59 11.24
C VAL A 609 14.85 5.75 12.76
N ASP A 610 15.77 6.58 13.23
CA ASP A 610 15.92 6.87 14.65
C ASP A 610 14.61 7.37 15.29
N HIS A 611 14.21 6.72 16.38
CA HIS A 611 13.06 7.11 17.21
C HIS A 611 11.72 7.18 16.48
N LEU A 612 11.50 6.43 15.40
CA LEU A 612 10.26 6.54 14.63
C LEU A 612 9.00 6.30 15.47
N GLY A 613 8.99 5.27 16.32
CA GLY A 613 7.83 5.00 17.19
C GLY A 613 7.48 6.21 18.08
N MET A 614 8.48 6.88 18.63
CA MET A 614 8.30 8.10 19.42
C MET A 614 7.82 9.27 18.56
N LEU A 615 8.35 9.43 17.35
CA LEU A 615 7.92 10.48 16.41
C LEU A 615 6.48 10.26 15.95
N MET A 616 6.08 9.01 15.74
CA MET A 616 4.74 8.63 15.32
C MET A 616 3.70 8.74 16.42
N THR A 617 4.08 8.70 17.71
CA THR A 617 3.14 8.80 18.84
C THR A 617 3.15 10.18 19.49
N CYS A 618 4.32 10.78 19.66
CA CYS A 618 4.50 12.03 20.42
C CYS A 618 5.07 13.18 19.55
N GLY A 619 5.46 12.92 18.31
CA GLY A 619 6.08 13.92 17.44
C GLY A 619 5.08 14.96 16.93
N ILE A 620 3.83 14.55 16.69
CA ILE A 620 2.72 15.45 16.36
C ILE A 620 2.05 15.87 17.68
N LYS A 621 1.74 17.15 17.83
CA LYS A 621 1.04 17.66 19.02
C LYS A 621 -0.28 16.93 19.20
N GLU A 622 -0.65 16.62 20.45
CA GLU A 622 -1.85 15.85 20.80
C GLU A 622 -3.13 16.37 20.12
N LYS A 623 -3.31 17.70 20.07
CA LYS A 623 -4.45 18.35 19.41
C LYS A 623 -4.44 18.20 17.88
N ASP A 624 -3.26 18.10 17.28
CA ASP A 624 -3.10 18.01 15.83
C ASP A 624 -3.02 16.54 15.40
N PHE A 625 -2.87 15.59 16.33
CA PHE A 625 -2.77 14.16 16.07
C PHE A 625 -4.10 13.59 15.57
N THR A 626 -4.30 13.57 14.25
CA THR A 626 -5.49 13.00 13.59
C THR A 626 -5.10 11.79 12.75
N ILE A 627 -6.11 10.99 12.40
CA ILE A 627 -5.91 9.80 11.59
C ILE A 627 -5.34 10.09 10.20
N SER A 628 -5.81 11.17 9.59
CA SER A 628 -5.36 11.62 8.27
C SER A 628 -3.91 12.14 8.31
N ARG A 629 -3.47 12.79 9.40
CA ARG A 629 -2.06 13.17 9.59
C ARG A 629 -1.16 11.95 9.81
N LEU A 630 -1.59 11.00 10.62
CA LEU A 630 -0.83 9.75 10.82
C LEU A 630 -0.66 8.98 9.50
N ALA A 631 -1.74 8.84 8.71
CA ALA A 631 -1.69 8.22 7.40
C ALA A 631 -0.76 8.97 6.43
N THR A 632 -0.85 10.31 6.39
CA THR A 632 0.01 11.16 5.55
C THR A 632 1.49 10.99 5.92
N LEU A 633 1.82 11.05 7.22
CA LEU A 633 3.19 10.93 7.72
C LEU A 633 3.79 9.55 7.39
N SER A 634 3.04 8.48 7.67
CA SER A 634 3.46 7.10 7.38
C SER A 634 3.72 6.90 5.88
N ARG A 635 2.82 7.38 5.03
CA ARG A 635 2.96 7.28 3.58
C ARG A 635 4.16 8.08 3.06
N GLN A 636 4.33 9.32 3.50
CA GLN A 636 5.45 10.17 3.08
C GLN A 636 6.79 9.55 3.47
N LEU A 637 6.89 8.95 4.66
CA LEU A 637 8.09 8.23 5.07
C LEU A 637 8.34 7.00 4.19
N ASN A 638 7.31 6.17 4.00
CA ASN A 638 7.43 4.95 3.23
C ASN A 638 7.89 5.23 1.78
N PHE A 639 7.40 6.32 1.16
CA PHE A 639 7.80 6.73 -0.20
C PHE A 639 9.30 6.94 -0.37
N PHE A 640 10.03 7.32 0.68
CA PHE A 640 11.50 7.35 0.60
C PHE A 640 12.07 5.96 0.29
N PHE A 641 11.64 4.96 1.05
CA PHE A 641 12.16 3.58 0.98
C PHE A 641 11.67 2.81 -0.24
N VAL A 642 10.43 3.03 -0.66
CA VAL A 642 9.80 2.21 -1.71
C VAL A 642 9.70 2.90 -3.06
N VAL A 643 9.81 4.24 -3.12
CA VAL A 643 9.76 5.01 -4.38
C VAL A 643 11.12 5.59 -4.74
N TYR A 644 11.69 6.41 -3.85
CA TYR A 644 12.94 7.11 -4.16
C TYR A 644 14.15 6.18 -4.15
N LEU A 645 14.34 5.40 -3.09
CA LEU A 645 15.53 4.57 -2.92
C LEU A 645 15.71 3.58 -4.09
N PRO A 646 14.71 2.79 -4.51
CA PRO A 646 14.88 1.87 -5.65
C PRO A 646 15.22 2.60 -6.96
N HIS A 647 14.65 3.79 -7.17
CA HIS A 647 14.97 4.61 -8.34
C HIS A 647 16.40 5.19 -8.27
N LEU A 648 16.84 5.65 -7.10
CA LEU A 648 18.20 6.15 -6.88
C LEU A 648 19.23 5.06 -7.20
N LEU A 649 19.06 3.87 -6.62
CA LEU A 649 19.98 2.75 -6.83
C LEU A 649 20.03 2.31 -8.31
N LYS A 650 18.91 2.42 -9.02
CA LYS A 650 18.80 2.08 -10.44
C LYS A 650 19.44 3.09 -11.38
N THR A 651 19.36 4.38 -11.06
CA THR A 651 19.69 5.47 -12.01
C THR A 651 21.05 6.10 -11.75
N HIS A 652 21.46 6.23 -10.49
CA HIS A 652 22.69 6.89 -10.11
C HIS A 652 23.91 5.98 -10.36
N PRO A 653 24.91 6.41 -11.15
CA PRO A 653 26.07 5.57 -11.52
C PRO A 653 26.77 4.92 -10.32
N ASP A 654 26.97 5.67 -9.24
CA ASP A 654 27.70 5.20 -8.04
C ASP A 654 26.97 4.09 -7.26
N PHE A 655 25.67 3.89 -7.50
CA PHE A 655 24.84 2.95 -6.74
C PHE A 655 24.34 1.76 -7.57
N ARG A 656 24.72 1.66 -8.85
CA ARG A 656 24.20 0.63 -9.77
C ARG A 656 24.52 -0.79 -9.37
N ASP A 657 25.55 -1.01 -8.56
CA ASP A 657 25.98 -2.31 -8.07
C ASP A 657 25.45 -2.63 -6.65
N VAL A 658 24.61 -1.76 -6.06
CA VAL A 658 23.99 -1.98 -4.75
C VAL A 658 22.77 -2.89 -4.90
N TYR A 659 22.64 -3.90 -4.02
CA TYR A 659 21.59 -4.90 -4.06
C TYR A 659 20.58 -4.66 -2.92
N THR A 660 19.30 -4.41 -3.20
CA THR A 660 18.30 -4.32 -2.13
C THR A 660 17.84 -5.71 -1.70
N VAL A 661 18.04 -6.05 -0.42
CA VAL A 661 17.41 -7.24 0.19
C VAL A 661 16.00 -6.90 0.65
N PHE A 662 15.85 -5.84 1.43
CA PHE A 662 14.56 -5.25 1.80
C PHE A 662 14.72 -3.75 2.03
N ALA A 663 13.66 -3.00 1.76
CA ALA A 663 13.52 -1.60 2.11
C ALA A 663 12.03 -1.27 2.18
N GLY A 664 11.56 -0.70 3.29
CA GLY A 664 10.15 -0.33 3.42
C GLY A 664 9.78 0.08 4.84
N GLY A 665 8.79 0.95 4.96
CA GLY A 665 8.43 1.55 6.23
C GLY A 665 9.53 2.46 6.74
N ASP A 666 10.44 1.91 7.53
CA ASP A 666 11.45 2.62 8.31
C ASP A 666 12.83 1.98 8.32
N ASP A 667 12.99 0.79 7.76
CA ASP A 667 14.25 0.07 7.72
C ASP A 667 14.69 -0.30 6.29
N LEU A 668 15.99 -0.53 6.14
CA LEU A 668 16.59 -1.05 4.92
C LEU A 668 17.73 -2.02 5.22
N PHE A 669 17.94 -2.93 4.27
CA PHE A 669 19.10 -3.79 4.18
C PHE A 669 19.57 -3.87 2.73
N LEU A 670 20.77 -3.36 2.48
CA LEU A 670 21.42 -3.28 1.17
C LEU A 670 22.74 -4.07 1.16
#